data_AF-A0A9D6LEL2-F1
#
_entry.id   AF-A0A9D6LEL2-F1
#
_cell.length_a   1.000
_cell.length_b   1.000
_cell.length_c   1.000
_cell.angle_alpha   90.00
_cell.angle_beta   90.00
_cell.angle_gamma   90.00
#
_symmetry.space_group_name_H-M   'P 1'
#
loop_
_entity.id
_entity.type
_entity.pdbx_description
1 polymer ?
#
loop_
_entity_poly.entity_id
_entity_poly.type
_entity_poly.pdbx_seq_one_letter_code
_entity_poly.pdbx_strand_id
1 'polypeptide(L)'
;MALKLVGPLSPEQKKIVSPEALAFLEKLVTKFSARRLELLKRREEVQRRIDDGIFPDFLPETKNVREGSWKVAPIPAALLDRRVEITGPVDRKMVINALNSGANMFMADFEDSHSPTWDGTLAGQQNMFDAVRRQISFKSPEGKEYQLNEKTATLLVRPRGWHLVEKNVLLDGEPISGSLFDFALFFFHNAKEQLARGAGPYFYLPKLESHLEARLWNDVFNEAQDLLGVKRGSIKATVLIETILAAFEMDEIIYELKDHMAGLNCGRWDYIFSYIKKFRNHPSFVVGDRAQVTMTQHFLKSYCELLVQTCHKRGAFAMGGMAAQIPIKNDPAANDAAIAKVTADKTREVSQGFDGTWVAHPGLVPVAKKVFDDALKGPNQLSVLREEVRVTAKDLLKVPEAAITENGIRMNINVGVQYLEAWLRGQGCVPLHNLMEDAATAEISRAQLWQWIKNGKLATGDFRAYLADELAKIRKQLGEKAFAQGRFELAAQLFDEFITSSSFQEFLTLRGYQYLDQRESTTMSKEQAISEIESAWKNDKRWKGIRRSFTAADVYRLRGSVKIEYTLARNGAARFWDLLHTEDFIPALGALTGNMALQQVEAGLKAIYLSGWQVAADANLAGHMYPDQSLYPIDSVPNVVKRINQAFARADQIQHAEGKPGPNWFAPIVADAEAGFGGNLNAYELMKMMIEAGAAAVHWEDQLASAKKCGHMGGKVLVSTSEAVQKLNAARLAADVMGVPTVIVARTDANGAHLITTDIDPRDKKFITGERTSEGFFKMKGGLDAAIARGLAYAPYADVVWCETAHPDVDEARKFAKAIHDEFPGKLLAYNCSPSFNWKKNLDDKTIASFQKELGKMGYKFQFVTLAGFHALNYSMFELAHKYKDEGMAAYSRFQETEFASEKQGYRATAHQRFVGTGYFDQVATAIAGGELSTAALKGSTEEEQFDDHGAPGKKH
;
A
#
# COMPACT_ATOMS: atom_id res chain seq x y z
N MET A 1 -16.73 -1.13 20.12
CA MET A 1 -16.03 -0.53 18.96
C MET A 1 -16.96 0.54 18.44
N ALA A 2 -16.46 1.65 17.87
CA ALA A 2 -17.33 2.69 17.32
C ALA A 2 -16.72 3.18 16.01
N LEU A 3 -17.54 3.43 14.99
CA LEU A 3 -17.06 4.02 13.75
C LEU A 3 -16.49 5.42 14.02
N LYS A 4 -15.30 5.70 13.48
CA LYS A 4 -14.67 7.02 13.50
C LYS A 4 -14.80 7.67 12.14
N LEU A 5 -15.55 8.77 12.09
CA LEU A 5 -15.62 9.63 10.91
C LEU A 5 -14.39 10.55 10.88
N VAL A 6 -13.64 10.55 9.78
CA VAL A 6 -12.50 11.45 9.56
C VAL A 6 -12.71 12.43 8.41
N GLY A 7 -13.69 12.16 7.53
CA GLY A 7 -14.11 13.10 6.49
C GLY A 7 -14.87 14.32 7.06
N PRO A 8 -14.66 15.53 6.50
CA PRO A 8 -15.43 16.72 6.89
C PRO A 8 -16.91 16.58 6.54
N LEU A 9 -17.80 17.25 7.27
CA LEU A 9 -19.23 17.25 6.98
C LEU A 9 -19.83 18.64 6.85
N SER A 10 -20.60 18.87 5.80
CA SER A 10 -21.56 19.96 5.69
C SER A 10 -22.79 19.71 6.58
N PRO A 11 -23.57 20.75 6.92
CA PRO A 11 -24.84 20.61 7.65
C PRO A 11 -25.83 19.63 7.00
N GLU A 12 -25.91 19.63 5.67
CA GLU A 12 -26.77 18.75 4.89
C GLU A 12 -26.27 17.31 4.98
N GLN A 13 -24.96 17.11 4.83
CA GLN A 13 -24.32 15.80 4.91
C GLN A 13 -24.51 15.12 6.29
N LYS A 14 -24.60 15.88 7.39
CA LYS A 14 -24.88 15.33 8.74
C LYS A 14 -26.20 14.57 8.83
N LYS A 15 -27.18 14.85 7.97
CA LYS A 15 -28.45 14.12 7.92
C LYS A 15 -28.28 12.73 7.29
N ILE A 16 -27.38 12.63 6.30
CA ILE A 16 -27.09 11.36 5.63
C ILE A 16 -26.25 10.44 6.53
N VAL A 17 -25.25 10.97 7.21
CA VAL A 17 -24.47 10.24 8.21
C VAL A 17 -24.94 10.53 9.64
N SER A 18 -26.25 10.40 9.86
CA SER A 18 -26.84 10.60 11.19
C SER A 18 -26.32 9.55 12.19
N PRO A 19 -26.39 9.79 13.51
CA PRO A 19 -26.00 8.81 14.52
C PRO A 19 -26.66 7.44 14.34
N GLU A 20 -27.93 7.42 13.93
CA GLU A 20 -28.70 6.19 13.70
C GLU A 20 -28.23 5.46 12.44
N ALA A 21 -27.94 6.19 11.37
CA ALA A 21 -27.39 5.63 10.12
C ALA A 21 -25.99 5.04 10.36
N LEU A 22 -25.15 5.74 11.14
CA LEU A 22 -23.83 5.25 11.51
C LEU A 22 -23.91 4.03 12.44
N ALA A 23 -24.84 3.99 13.39
CA ALA A 23 -25.05 2.83 14.24
C ALA A 23 -25.53 1.60 13.43
N PHE A 24 -26.37 1.82 12.42
CA PHE A 24 -26.77 0.76 11.49
C PHE A 24 -25.59 0.25 10.66
N LEU A 25 -24.80 1.16 10.07
CA LEU A 25 -23.59 0.82 9.32
C LEU A 25 -22.58 0.08 10.19
N GLU A 26 -22.38 0.51 11.44
CA GLU A 26 -21.44 -0.09 12.38
C GLU A 26 -21.75 -1.56 12.63
N LYS A 27 -23.04 -1.92 12.80
CA LYS A 27 -23.46 -3.31 12.97
C LYS A 27 -23.08 -4.17 11.76
N LEU A 28 -23.33 -3.67 10.55
CA LEU A 28 -22.99 -4.37 9.32
C LEU A 28 -21.46 -4.51 9.15
N VAL A 29 -20.71 -3.42 9.34
CA VAL A 29 -19.25 -3.43 9.20
C VAL A 29 -18.62 -4.36 10.24
N THR A 30 -19.06 -4.31 11.50
CA THR A 30 -18.53 -5.16 12.57
C THR A 30 -18.78 -6.64 12.28
N LYS A 31 -19.95 -6.98 11.76
CA LYS A 31 -20.32 -8.37 11.47
C LYS A 31 -19.62 -8.94 10.24
N PHE A 32 -19.46 -8.15 9.18
CA PHE A 32 -19.12 -8.67 7.85
C PHE A 32 -17.70 -8.33 7.36
N SER A 33 -16.97 -7.41 8.02
CA SER A 33 -15.64 -7.01 7.55
C SER A 33 -14.63 -8.16 7.52
N ALA A 34 -14.63 -9.02 8.55
CA ALA A 34 -13.73 -10.17 8.60
C ALA A 34 -13.97 -11.13 7.40
N ARG A 35 -15.24 -11.44 7.11
CA ARG A 35 -15.60 -12.31 5.99
C ARG A 35 -15.25 -11.68 4.64
N ARG A 36 -15.45 -10.37 4.47
CA ARG A 36 -15.03 -9.64 3.27
C ARG A 36 -13.52 -9.78 3.03
N LEU A 37 -12.71 -9.53 4.07
CA LEU A 37 -11.25 -9.60 3.99
C LEU A 37 -10.77 -11.03 3.69
N GLU A 38 -11.41 -12.05 4.27
CA GLU A 38 -11.14 -13.45 3.96
C GLU A 38 -11.39 -13.76 2.47
N LEU A 39 -12.50 -13.27 1.90
CA LEU A 39 -12.82 -13.47 0.48
C LEU A 39 -11.85 -12.73 -0.45
N LEU A 40 -11.41 -11.53 -0.10
CA LEU A 40 -10.37 -10.82 -0.85
C LEU A 40 -9.04 -11.60 -0.83
N LYS A 41 -8.65 -12.15 0.32
CA LYS A 41 -7.49 -13.04 0.41
C LYS A 41 -7.66 -14.31 -0.44
N ARG A 42 -8.86 -14.88 -0.48
CA ARG A 42 -9.17 -16.02 -1.36
C ARG A 42 -8.99 -15.68 -2.84
N ARG A 43 -9.27 -14.45 -3.28
CA ARG A 43 -9.00 -14.02 -4.66
C ARG A 43 -7.52 -14.15 -5.00
N GLU A 44 -6.62 -13.81 -4.08
CA GLU A 44 -5.17 -13.97 -4.25
C GLU A 44 -4.78 -15.45 -4.34
N GLU A 45 -5.39 -16.31 -3.53
CA GLU A 45 -5.16 -17.76 -3.57
C GLU A 45 -5.60 -18.38 -4.89
N VAL A 46 -6.80 -18.03 -5.38
CA VAL A 46 -7.30 -18.47 -6.68
C VAL A 46 -6.40 -17.94 -7.79
N GLN A 47 -5.94 -16.70 -7.68
CA GLN A 47 -5.02 -16.15 -8.65
C GLN A 47 -3.68 -16.89 -8.70
N ARG A 48 -3.10 -17.25 -7.56
CA ARG A 48 -1.87 -18.07 -7.53
C ARG A 48 -2.07 -19.40 -8.23
N ARG A 49 -3.19 -20.08 -7.98
CA ARG A 49 -3.54 -21.33 -8.66
C ARG A 49 -3.64 -21.16 -10.18
N ILE A 50 -4.28 -20.08 -10.63
CA ILE A 50 -4.36 -19.77 -12.06
C ILE A 50 -2.95 -19.52 -12.60
N ASP A 51 -2.12 -18.73 -11.91
CA ASP A 51 -0.73 -18.47 -12.30
C ASP A 51 0.08 -19.78 -12.41
N ASP A 52 -0.20 -20.78 -11.56
CA ASP A 52 0.39 -22.14 -11.58
C ASP A 52 -0.20 -23.07 -12.67
N GLY A 53 -1.08 -22.55 -13.55
CA GLY A 53 -1.66 -23.29 -14.68
C GLY A 53 -2.96 -24.03 -14.36
N ILE A 54 -3.57 -23.80 -13.20
CA ILE A 54 -4.87 -24.37 -12.84
C ILE A 54 -5.98 -23.40 -13.27
N PHE A 55 -6.47 -23.58 -14.49
CA PHE A 55 -7.52 -22.75 -15.08
C PHE A 55 -8.90 -22.99 -14.44
N PRO A 56 -9.79 -21.99 -14.43
CA PRO A 56 -11.14 -22.13 -13.91
C PRO A 56 -11.99 -23.09 -14.76
N ASP A 57 -12.87 -23.83 -14.09
CA ASP A 57 -13.86 -24.74 -14.68
C ASP A 57 -15.13 -24.73 -13.79
N PHE A 58 -16.23 -25.31 -14.27
CA PHE A 58 -17.45 -25.48 -13.49
C PHE A 58 -17.19 -26.39 -12.28
N LEU A 59 -17.56 -25.93 -11.09
CA LEU A 59 -17.22 -26.58 -9.81
C LEU A 59 -17.88 -27.97 -9.65
N PRO A 60 -17.12 -29.06 -9.49
CA PRO A 60 -17.71 -30.39 -9.27
C PRO A 60 -18.56 -30.48 -8.00
N GLU A 61 -18.15 -29.79 -6.92
CA GLU A 61 -18.77 -29.82 -5.60
C GLU A 61 -20.18 -29.23 -5.54
N THR A 62 -20.53 -28.33 -6.47
CA THR A 62 -21.86 -27.68 -6.56
C THR A 62 -22.70 -28.20 -7.72
N LYS A 63 -22.33 -29.35 -8.30
CA LYS A 63 -23.07 -29.97 -9.41
C LYS A 63 -24.57 -30.15 -9.11
N ASN A 64 -24.91 -30.49 -7.87
CA ASN A 64 -26.30 -30.63 -7.41
C ASN A 64 -27.10 -29.31 -7.47
N VAL A 65 -26.46 -28.15 -7.27
CA VAL A 65 -27.08 -26.83 -7.47
C VAL A 65 -27.42 -26.66 -8.96
N ARG A 66 -26.46 -26.94 -9.84
CA ARG A 66 -26.64 -26.79 -11.29
C ARG A 66 -27.68 -27.74 -11.88
N GLU A 67 -27.71 -28.98 -11.43
CA GLU A 67 -28.67 -29.98 -11.95
C GLU A 67 -30.02 -29.96 -11.22
N GLY A 68 -30.09 -29.34 -10.04
CA GLY A 68 -31.31 -29.26 -9.24
C GLY A 68 -32.43 -28.44 -9.90
N SER A 69 -33.68 -28.79 -9.59
CA SER A 69 -34.87 -28.06 -10.04
C SER A 69 -35.28 -27.01 -9.00
N TRP A 70 -34.86 -25.77 -9.21
CA TRP A 70 -35.19 -24.62 -8.35
C TRP A 70 -35.23 -23.32 -9.18
N LYS A 71 -35.92 -22.31 -8.64
CA LYS A 71 -36.09 -20.97 -9.20
C LYS A 71 -35.83 -19.91 -8.12
N VAL A 72 -35.54 -18.68 -8.52
CA VAL A 72 -35.45 -17.54 -7.60
C VAL A 72 -36.81 -17.17 -7.01
N ALA A 73 -36.82 -16.45 -5.91
CA ALA A 73 -38.03 -15.89 -5.33
C ALA A 73 -38.71 -14.90 -6.30
N PRO A 74 -40.04 -14.71 -6.23
CA PRO A 74 -40.78 -13.84 -7.15
C PRO A 74 -40.15 -12.45 -7.30
N ILE A 75 -40.12 -11.97 -8.54
CA ILE A 75 -39.61 -10.65 -8.90
C ILE A 75 -40.76 -9.64 -8.78
N PRO A 76 -40.58 -8.51 -8.08
CA PRO A 76 -41.64 -7.53 -7.86
C PRO A 76 -42.09 -6.86 -9.16
N ALA A 77 -43.34 -6.41 -9.20
CA ALA A 77 -43.95 -5.79 -10.39
C ALA A 77 -43.10 -4.64 -10.97
N ALA A 78 -42.50 -3.83 -10.10
CA ALA A 78 -41.62 -2.72 -10.49
C ALA A 78 -40.36 -3.16 -11.27
N LEU A 79 -39.98 -4.44 -11.23
CA LEU A 79 -38.82 -5.00 -11.94
C LEU A 79 -39.21 -5.97 -13.06
N LEU A 80 -40.49 -6.13 -13.39
CA LEU A 80 -40.91 -7.10 -14.42
C LEU A 80 -40.61 -6.66 -15.85
N ASP A 81 -40.54 -5.35 -16.11
CA ASP A 81 -40.23 -4.80 -17.43
C ASP A 81 -38.99 -3.92 -17.35
N ARG A 82 -37.84 -4.50 -17.74
CA ARG A 82 -36.50 -3.89 -17.65
C ARG A 82 -35.89 -3.65 -19.02
N ARG A 83 -36.71 -3.59 -20.09
CA ARG A 83 -36.21 -3.65 -21.47
C ARG A 83 -35.12 -2.62 -21.80
N VAL A 84 -35.16 -1.42 -21.21
CA VAL A 84 -34.07 -0.45 -21.28
C VAL A 84 -33.75 0.11 -19.90
N GLU A 85 -32.49 0.01 -19.52
CA GLU A 85 -31.95 0.67 -18.34
C GLU A 85 -30.91 1.72 -18.76
N ILE A 86 -30.97 2.89 -18.14
CA ILE A 86 -29.92 3.90 -18.27
C ILE A 86 -28.98 3.80 -17.07
N THR A 87 -27.68 3.92 -17.30
CA THR A 87 -26.68 4.01 -16.23
C THR A 87 -26.13 5.43 -16.16
N GLY A 88 -25.73 5.87 -14.96
CA GLY A 88 -25.10 7.18 -14.83
C GLY A 88 -24.69 7.52 -13.40
N PRO A 89 -23.88 8.56 -13.24
CA PRO A 89 -23.33 8.94 -11.95
C PRO A 89 -24.42 9.52 -11.06
N VAL A 90 -24.10 9.61 -9.77
CA VAL A 90 -24.98 10.12 -8.71
C VAL A 90 -25.03 11.65 -8.62
N ASP A 91 -24.49 12.36 -9.62
CA ASP A 91 -24.59 13.80 -9.75
C ASP A 91 -26.04 14.28 -9.87
N ARG A 92 -26.40 15.32 -9.13
CA ARG A 92 -27.80 15.76 -8.96
C ARG A 92 -28.54 15.99 -10.28
N LYS A 93 -27.91 16.69 -11.23
CA LYS A 93 -28.49 16.94 -12.57
C LYS A 93 -28.61 15.65 -13.39
N MET A 94 -27.62 14.77 -13.31
CA MET A 94 -27.60 13.52 -14.07
C MET A 94 -28.65 12.54 -13.55
N VAL A 95 -28.84 12.46 -12.23
CA VAL A 95 -29.93 11.69 -11.60
C VAL A 95 -31.29 12.12 -12.14
N ILE A 96 -31.58 13.42 -12.19
CA ILE A 96 -32.87 13.93 -12.72
C ILE A 96 -33.02 13.55 -14.21
N ASN A 97 -31.99 13.77 -15.02
CA ASN A 97 -32.03 13.46 -16.45
C ASN A 97 -32.22 11.96 -16.72
N ALA A 98 -31.55 11.10 -15.96
CA ALA A 98 -31.65 9.66 -16.10
C ALA A 98 -33.02 9.14 -15.70
N LEU A 99 -33.56 9.60 -14.56
CA LEU A 99 -34.93 9.27 -14.11
C LEU A 99 -36.00 9.73 -15.11
N ASN A 100 -35.78 10.87 -15.79
CA ASN A 100 -36.69 11.42 -16.79
C ASN A 100 -36.44 10.93 -18.22
N SER A 101 -35.46 10.05 -18.45
CA SER A 101 -34.98 9.69 -19.79
C SER A 101 -35.99 8.89 -20.64
N GLY A 102 -37.02 8.34 -20.01
CA GLY A 102 -37.96 7.39 -20.63
C GLY A 102 -37.49 5.93 -20.55
N ALA A 103 -36.34 5.66 -19.94
CA ALA A 103 -35.90 4.30 -19.63
C ALA A 103 -36.84 3.66 -18.59
N ASN A 104 -36.88 2.32 -18.55
CA ASN A 104 -37.63 1.58 -17.54
C ASN A 104 -36.95 1.69 -16.18
N MET A 105 -35.62 1.66 -16.19
CA MET A 105 -34.78 1.60 -15.00
C MET A 105 -33.65 2.63 -15.09
N PHE A 106 -33.23 3.17 -13.96
CA PHE A 106 -32.03 3.96 -13.80
C PHE A 106 -31.13 3.31 -12.76
N MET A 107 -29.95 2.87 -13.19
CA MET A 107 -28.88 2.46 -12.28
C MET A 107 -28.05 3.68 -11.88
N ALA A 108 -28.31 4.20 -10.68
CA ALA A 108 -27.51 5.24 -10.06
C ALA A 108 -26.21 4.64 -9.51
N ASP A 109 -25.10 5.17 -9.98
CA ASP A 109 -23.81 4.50 -9.86
C ASP A 109 -22.87 5.21 -8.88
N PHE A 110 -22.45 4.48 -7.83
CA PHE A 110 -21.37 4.89 -6.91
C PHE A 110 -20.05 4.19 -7.25
N GLU A 111 -20.00 3.42 -8.33
CA GLU A 111 -18.86 2.59 -8.72
C GLU A 111 -18.14 3.17 -9.94
N ASP A 112 -18.03 2.48 -11.07
CA ASP A 112 -17.09 2.84 -12.14
C ASP A 112 -17.34 4.19 -12.83
N SER A 113 -18.58 4.67 -12.91
CA SER A 113 -18.87 6.00 -13.46
C SER A 113 -18.82 7.10 -12.40
N HIS A 114 -18.46 6.77 -11.16
CA HIS A 114 -18.29 7.71 -10.05
C HIS A 114 -16.82 7.80 -9.65
N SER A 115 -16.35 9.03 -9.44
CA SER A 115 -15.08 9.23 -8.74
C SER A 115 -15.40 9.35 -7.25
N PRO A 116 -14.98 8.40 -6.40
CA PRO A 116 -15.47 8.24 -5.02
C PRO A 116 -14.88 9.27 -4.05
N THR A 117 -14.82 10.53 -4.44
CA THR A 117 -14.58 11.66 -3.54
C THR A 117 -15.56 11.63 -2.38
N TRP A 118 -15.12 12.08 -1.21
CA TRP A 118 -15.96 12.09 -0.01
C TRP A 118 -17.24 12.92 -0.23
N ASP A 119 -17.07 14.15 -0.74
CA ASP A 119 -18.18 15.06 -0.98
C ASP A 119 -19.11 14.54 -2.07
N GLY A 120 -18.56 14.01 -3.18
CA GLY A 120 -19.35 13.43 -4.26
C GLY A 120 -20.18 12.23 -3.80
N THR A 121 -19.61 11.37 -2.96
CA THR A 121 -20.29 10.17 -2.44
C THR A 121 -21.43 10.55 -1.49
N LEU A 122 -21.20 11.45 -0.53
CA LEU A 122 -22.28 11.91 0.36
C LEU A 122 -23.36 12.72 -0.37
N ALA A 123 -22.96 13.57 -1.33
CA ALA A 123 -23.90 14.29 -2.18
C ALA A 123 -24.75 13.31 -3.01
N GLY A 124 -24.15 12.23 -3.52
CA GLY A 124 -24.87 11.15 -4.20
C GLY A 124 -25.93 10.51 -3.31
N GLN A 125 -25.60 10.18 -2.06
CA GLN A 125 -26.55 9.63 -1.09
C GLN A 125 -27.69 10.61 -0.79
N GLN A 126 -27.40 11.91 -0.68
CA GLN A 126 -28.43 12.96 -0.56
C GLN A 126 -29.32 13.04 -1.80
N ASN A 127 -28.73 12.95 -3.00
CA ASN A 127 -29.48 12.97 -4.24
C ASN A 127 -30.42 11.75 -4.33
N MET A 128 -29.99 10.58 -3.88
CA MET A 128 -30.85 9.39 -3.78
C MET A 128 -31.99 9.60 -2.78
N PHE A 129 -31.70 10.16 -1.59
CA PHE A 129 -32.70 10.50 -0.58
C PHE A 129 -33.81 11.40 -1.14
N ASP A 130 -33.40 12.47 -1.85
CA ASP A 130 -34.31 13.44 -2.45
C ASP A 130 -35.08 12.85 -3.64
N ALA A 131 -34.42 12.05 -4.48
CA ALA A 131 -35.03 11.44 -5.66
C ALA A 131 -36.14 10.46 -5.29
N VAL A 132 -35.91 9.59 -4.29
CA VAL A 132 -36.90 8.63 -3.78
C VAL A 132 -38.15 9.34 -3.24
N ARG A 133 -37.97 10.50 -2.59
CA ARG A 133 -39.06 11.33 -2.06
C ARG A 133 -39.67 12.27 -3.11
N ARG A 134 -39.15 12.27 -4.33
CA ARG A 134 -39.52 13.16 -5.43
C ARG A 134 -39.34 14.66 -5.11
N GLN A 135 -38.34 14.97 -4.30
CA GLN A 135 -37.98 16.33 -3.87
C GLN A 135 -36.71 16.83 -4.56
N ILE A 136 -36.04 16.00 -5.36
CA ILE A 136 -34.83 16.38 -6.07
C ILE A 136 -35.15 17.44 -7.14
N SER A 137 -34.37 18.51 -7.12
CA SER A 137 -34.44 19.60 -8.10
C SER A 137 -33.06 20.19 -8.31
N PHE A 138 -32.81 20.75 -9.49
CA PHE A 138 -31.54 21.40 -9.83
C PHE A 138 -31.80 22.64 -10.68
N LYS A 139 -31.08 23.73 -10.38
CA LYS A 139 -31.07 24.94 -11.20
C LYS A 139 -29.66 25.13 -11.76
N SER A 140 -29.53 25.17 -13.08
CA SER A 140 -28.23 25.38 -13.71
C SER A 140 -27.77 26.82 -13.57
N PRO A 141 -26.46 27.12 -13.74
CA PRO A 141 -25.94 28.48 -13.71
C PRO A 141 -26.64 29.43 -14.71
N GLU A 142 -27.13 28.88 -15.83
CA GLU A 142 -27.89 29.60 -16.86
C GLU A 142 -29.36 29.83 -16.48
N GLY A 143 -29.79 29.40 -15.29
CA GLY A 143 -31.13 29.60 -14.76
C GLY A 143 -32.15 28.53 -15.14
N LYS A 144 -31.79 27.48 -15.88
CA LYS A 144 -32.70 26.39 -16.26
C LYS A 144 -32.97 25.47 -15.08
N GLU A 145 -34.25 25.22 -14.80
CA GLU A 145 -34.69 24.36 -13.71
C GLU A 145 -35.00 22.94 -14.20
N TYR A 146 -34.65 21.96 -13.38
CA TYR A 146 -34.82 20.53 -13.64
C TYR A 146 -35.51 19.91 -12.42
N GLN A 147 -36.58 19.15 -12.67
CA GLN A 147 -37.38 18.43 -11.68
C GLN A 147 -37.81 17.08 -12.26
N LEU A 148 -38.27 16.16 -11.41
CA LEU A 148 -38.75 14.86 -11.87
C LEU A 148 -40.11 14.97 -12.58
N ASN A 149 -40.25 14.23 -13.69
CA ASN A 149 -41.53 14.00 -14.35
C ASN A 149 -42.45 13.16 -13.46
N GLU A 150 -43.77 13.19 -13.67
CA GLU A 150 -44.72 12.36 -12.90
C GLU A 150 -44.33 10.88 -12.93
N LYS A 151 -44.07 10.34 -14.13
CA LYS A 151 -43.54 8.99 -14.32
C LYS A 151 -42.04 9.05 -14.55
N THR A 152 -41.29 8.35 -13.72
CA THR A 152 -39.83 8.21 -13.80
C THR A 152 -39.44 6.75 -13.98
N ALA A 153 -38.19 6.53 -14.41
CA ALA A 153 -37.56 5.22 -14.33
C ALA A 153 -37.51 4.70 -12.89
N THR A 154 -37.53 3.39 -12.71
CA THR A 154 -37.33 2.75 -11.39
C THR A 154 -35.86 2.82 -11.00
N LEU A 155 -35.57 3.21 -9.76
CA LEU A 155 -34.21 3.41 -9.28
C LEU A 155 -33.58 2.09 -8.81
N LEU A 156 -32.35 1.83 -9.25
CA LEU A 156 -31.45 0.82 -8.69
C LEU A 156 -30.13 1.48 -8.34
N VAL A 157 -29.45 1.00 -7.30
CA VAL A 157 -28.15 1.55 -6.88
C VAL A 157 -27.03 0.55 -7.09
N ARG A 158 -25.94 0.97 -7.73
CA ARG A 158 -24.70 0.18 -7.83
C ARG A 158 -23.69 0.68 -6.78
N PRO A 159 -23.53 0.00 -5.63
CA PRO A 159 -22.47 0.31 -4.66
C PRO A 159 -21.10 -0.06 -5.22
N ARG A 160 -20.03 0.50 -4.62
CA ARG A 160 -18.65 0.12 -4.90
C ARG A 160 -18.41 -1.40 -4.71
N GLY A 161 -17.55 -1.99 -5.53
CA GLY A 161 -17.15 -3.40 -5.42
C GLY A 161 -16.33 -3.73 -4.16
N TRP A 162 -16.25 -5.03 -3.80
CA TRP A 162 -15.71 -5.49 -2.50
C TRP A 162 -14.26 -5.06 -2.18
N HIS A 163 -13.47 -4.76 -3.22
CA HIS A 163 -12.07 -4.36 -3.11
C HIS A 163 -11.90 -2.90 -2.68
N LEU A 164 -12.92 -2.05 -2.88
CA LEU A 164 -12.86 -0.63 -2.54
C LEU A 164 -13.17 -0.38 -1.06
N VAL A 165 -12.47 0.59 -0.51
CA VAL A 165 -12.66 1.07 0.87
C VAL A 165 -13.26 2.48 0.88
N GLU A 166 -13.89 2.85 1.99
CA GLU A 166 -14.23 4.24 2.31
C GLU A 166 -13.20 4.77 3.30
N LYS A 167 -12.23 5.56 2.82
CA LYS A 167 -11.11 6.02 3.66
C LYS A 167 -11.51 7.05 4.71
N ASN A 168 -12.70 7.64 4.58
CA ASN A 168 -13.18 8.68 5.47
C ASN A 168 -13.99 8.15 6.67
N VAL A 169 -14.20 6.84 6.75
CA VAL A 169 -14.86 6.16 7.88
C VAL A 169 -14.02 4.97 8.31
N LEU A 170 -13.61 4.96 9.58
CA LEU A 170 -12.69 3.97 10.12
C LEU A 170 -13.37 3.08 11.16
N LEU A 171 -13.05 1.80 11.16
CA LEU A 171 -13.29 0.87 12.27
C LEU A 171 -11.94 0.40 12.80
N ASP A 172 -11.67 0.64 14.08
CA ASP A 172 -10.40 0.29 14.74
C ASP A 172 -9.13 0.84 14.04
N GLY A 173 -9.28 2.00 13.38
CA GLY A 173 -8.20 2.70 12.66
C GLY A 173 -8.10 2.33 11.17
N GLU A 174 -8.84 1.32 10.72
CA GLU A 174 -8.79 0.85 9.33
C GLU A 174 -10.01 1.33 8.52
N PRO A 175 -9.84 1.71 7.24
CA PRO A 175 -10.93 2.03 6.34
C PRO A 175 -11.97 0.91 6.23
N ILE A 176 -13.25 1.26 6.34
CA ILE A 176 -14.34 0.30 6.15
C ILE A 176 -14.55 -0.03 4.66
N SER A 177 -15.38 -1.04 4.38
CA SER A 177 -15.78 -1.36 3.00
C SER A 177 -16.60 -0.23 2.37
N GLY A 178 -16.20 0.21 1.17
CA GLY A 178 -17.01 1.14 0.36
C GLY A 178 -18.36 0.51 -0.01
N SER A 179 -18.38 -0.79 -0.33
CA SER A 179 -19.60 -1.55 -0.62
C SER A 179 -20.62 -1.46 0.51
N LEU A 180 -20.18 -1.71 1.76
CA LEU A 180 -21.07 -1.64 2.93
C LEU A 180 -21.51 -0.21 3.21
N PHE A 181 -20.62 0.77 3.04
CA PHE A 181 -20.97 2.19 3.22
C PHE A 181 -22.08 2.62 2.25
N ASP A 182 -21.91 2.37 0.96
CA ASP A 182 -22.84 2.79 -0.08
C ASP A 182 -24.21 2.09 0.07
N PHE A 183 -24.18 0.77 0.28
CA PHE A 183 -25.36 -0.04 0.51
C PHE A 183 -26.11 0.41 1.76
N ALA A 184 -25.42 0.52 2.90
CA ALA A 184 -26.06 0.75 4.19
C ALA A 184 -26.74 2.11 4.23
N LEU A 185 -26.09 3.17 3.74
CA LEU A 185 -26.67 4.51 3.73
C LEU A 185 -27.89 4.56 2.81
N PHE A 186 -27.80 4.02 1.59
CA PHE A 186 -28.95 4.02 0.69
C PHE A 186 -30.12 3.22 1.27
N PHE A 187 -29.85 2.01 1.76
CA PHE A 187 -30.87 1.13 2.32
C PHE A 187 -31.53 1.75 3.56
N PHE A 188 -30.75 2.26 4.50
CA PHE A 188 -31.22 2.88 5.74
C PHE A 188 -32.19 4.02 5.47
N HIS A 189 -31.84 4.90 4.54
CA HIS A 189 -32.62 6.11 4.26
C HIS A 189 -33.84 5.87 3.38
N ASN A 190 -33.83 4.83 2.54
CA ASN A 190 -34.78 4.74 1.43
C ASN A 190 -35.62 3.46 1.40
N ALA A 191 -35.25 2.38 2.10
CA ALA A 191 -35.94 1.10 1.96
C ALA A 191 -37.44 1.19 2.26
N LYS A 192 -37.82 1.81 3.39
CA LYS A 192 -39.23 1.94 3.80
C LYS A 192 -40.02 2.85 2.86
N GLU A 193 -39.42 3.96 2.44
CA GLU A 193 -40.06 4.92 1.53
C GLU A 193 -40.29 4.32 0.14
N GLN A 194 -39.30 3.58 -0.40
CA GLN A 194 -39.46 2.89 -1.68
C GLN A 194 -40.59 1.85 -1.64
N LEU A 195 -40.65 1.05 -0.56
CA LEU A 195 -41.72 0.07 -0.36
C LEU A 195 -43.10 0.75 -0.26
N ALA A 196 -43.21 1.85 0.49
CA ALA A 196 -44.46 2.61 0.63
C ALA A 196 -44.96 3.17 -0.71
N ARG A 197 -44.05 3.40 -1.67
CA ARG A 197 -44.35 3.88 -3.02
C ARG A 197 -44.58 2.76 -4.05
N GLY A 198 -44.61 1.50 -3.63
CA GLY A 198 -44.81 0.35 -4.52
C GLY A 198 -43.57 -0.09 -5.30
N ALA A 199 -42.38 0.40 -4.92
CA ALA A 199 -41.08 -0.06 -5.40
C ALA A 199 -40.36 -0.86 -4.29
N GLY A 200 -39.03 -0.90 -4.31
CA GLY A 200 -38.24 -1.61 -3.30
C GLY A 200 -36.76 -1.22 -3.33
N PRO A 201 -35.99 -1.59 -2.31
CA PRO A 201 -34.55 -1.35 -2.26
C PRO A 201 -33.83 -2.26 -3.27
N TYR A 202 -33.52 -1.72 -4.44
CA TYR A 202 -32.95 -2.45 -5.56
C TYR A 202 -31.48 -2.09 -5.81
N PHE A 203 -30.66 -3.11 -6.10
CA PHE A 203 -29.21 -2.97 -6.22
C PHE A 203 -28.65 -3.64 -7.47
N TYR A 204 -27.50 -3.13 -7.91
CA TYR A 204 -26.62 -3.76 -8.88
C TYR A 204 -25.29 -4.13 -8.19
N LEU A 205 -24.85 -5.39 -8.26
CA LEU A 205 -23.67 -5.86 -7.54
C LEU A 205 -22.50 -6.08 -8.50
N PRO A 206 -21.43 -5.25 -8.43
CA PRO A 206 -20.33 -5.30 -9.39
C PRO A 206 -19.20 -6.25 -8.98
N LYS A 207 -18.44 -6.68 -9.99
CA LYS A 207 -17.11 -7.28 -9.88
C LYS A 207 -16.99 -8.44 -8.88
N LEU A 208 -18.04 -9.26 -8.77
CA LEU A 208 -17.98 -10.49 -7.99
C LEU A 208 -17.07 -11.50 -8.70
N GLU A 209 -16.26 -12.24 -7.94
CA GLU A 209 -15.38 -13.29 -8.49
C GLU A 209 -15.77 -14.70 -8.04
N SER A 210 -16.74 -14.86 -7.14
CA SER A 210 -17.25 -16.17 -6.72
C SER A 210 -18.66 -16.12 -6.12
N HIS A 211 -19.35 -17.26 -6.10
CA HIS A 211 -20.63 -17.44 -5.39
C HIS A 211 -20.52 -17.18 -3.89
N LEU A 212 -19.34 -17.36 -3.28
CA LEU A 212 -19.13 -17.06 -1.86
C LEU A 212 -19.21 -15.55 -1.56
N GLU A 213 -18.90 -14.69 -2.54
CA GLU A 213 -19.12 -13.25 -2.43
C GLU A 213 -20.59 -12.87 -2.62
N ALA A 214 -21.34 -13.64 -3.44
CA ALA A 214 -22.78 -13.53 -3.53
C ALA A 214 -23.46 -13.95 -2.20
N ARG A 215 -22.96 -15.00 -1.54
CA ARG A 215 -23.39 -15.41 -0.20
C ARG A 215 -23.16 -14.30 0.83
N LEU A 216 -21.99 -13.63 0.80
CA LEU A 216 -21.73 -12.49 1.67
C LEU A 216 -22.77 -11.38 1.48
N TRP A 217 -23.11 -11.04 0.23
CA TRP A 217 -24.19 -10.08 -0.04
C TRP A 217 -25.54 -10.54 0.50
N ASN A 218 -25.89 -11.81 0.32
CA ASN A 218 -27.13 -12.38 0.85
C ASN A 218 -27.20 -12.26 2.38
N ASP A 219 -26.10 -12.53 3.08
CA ASP A 219 -26.03 -12.42 4.53
C ASP A 219 -26.15 -10.96 5.00
N VAL A 220 -25.51 -10.02 4.27
CA VAL A 220 -25.65 -8.57 4.50
C VAL A 220 -27.10 -8.11 4.31
N PHE A 221 -27.78 -8.57 3.25
CA PHE A 221 -29.17 -8.24 2.96
C PHE A 221 -30.11 -8.74 4.06
N ASN A 222 -29.98 -10.00 4.45
CA ASN A 222 -30.76 -10.58 5.53
C ASN A 222 -30.60 -9.78 6.84
N GLU A 223 -29.35 -9.49 7.22
CA GLU A 223 -29.07 -8.71 8.43
C GLU A 223 -29.66 -7.29 8.35
N ALA A 224 -29.47 -6.60 7.24
CA ALA A 224 -30.00 -5.25 7.03
C ALA A 224 -31.52 -5.21 7.14
N GLN A 225 -32.20 -6.17 6.51
CA GLN A 225 -33.65 -6.31 6.54
C GLN A 225 -34.17 -6.57 7.96
N ASP A 226 -33.53 -7.50 8.68
CA ASP A 226 -33.89 -7.79 10.08
C ASP A 226 -33.68 -6.56 10.98
N LEU A 227 -32.55 -5.86 10.85
CA LEU A 227 -32.20 -4.70 11.66
C LEU A 227 -33.16 -3.51 11.48
N LEU A 228 -33.74 -3.33 10.28
CA LEU A 228 -34.69 -2.24 9.99
C LEU A 228 -36.16 -2.66 10.00
N GLY A 229 -36.45 -3.94 10.25
CA GLY A 229 -37.80 -4.50 10.21
C GLY A 229 -38.40 -4.49 8.80
N VAL A 230 -37.57 -4.67 7.77
CA VAL A 230 -37.99 -4.85 6.38
C VAL A 230 -38.14 -6.35 6.12
N LYS A 231 -39.20 -6.77 5.42
CA LYS A 231 -39.43 -8.19 5.13
C LYS A 231 -38.26 -8.79 4.33
N ARG A 232 -37.75 -9.96 4.71
CA ARG A 232 -36.74 -10.71 3.92
C ARG A 232 -37.22 -10.96 2.49
N GLY A 233 -36.32 -10.88 1.50
CA GLY A 233 -36.66 -10.88 0.07
C GLY A 233 -37.20 -9.55 -0.50
N SER A 234 -37.37 -8.49 0.30
CA SER A 234 -37.69 -7.14 -0.20
C SER A 234 -36.53 -6.47 -0.93
N ILE A 235 -35.28 -6.73 -0.51
CA ILE A 235 -34.10 -6.35 -1.31
C ILE A 235 -34.10 -7.19 -2.58
N LYS A 236 -33.86 -6.54 -3.73
CA LYS A 236 -33.60 -7.24 -5.00
C LYS A 236 -32.29 -6.77 -5.61
N ALA A 237 -31.48 -7.70 -6.10
CA ALA A 237 -30.15 -7.46 -6.63
C ALA A 237 -30.01 -8.05 -8.04
N THR A 238 -29.40 -7.28 -8.94
CA THR A 238 -28.91 -7.77 -10.23
C THR A 238 -27.39 -7.85 -10.16
N VAL A 239 -26.80 -9.01 -10.49
CA VAL A 239 -25.33 -9.19 -10.39
C VAL A 239 -24.71 -8.98 -11.77
N LEU A 240 -23.67 -8.15 -11.86
CA LEU A 240 -22.89 -8.03 -13.09
C LEU A 240 -21.94 -9.23 -13.17
N ILE A 241 -22.11 -10.11 -14.17
CA ILE A 241 -21.15 -11.19 -14.42
C ILE A 241 -20.02 -10.64 -15.26
N GLU A 242 -19.27 -9.72 -14.70
CA GLU A 242 -18.24 -8.96 -15.41
C GLU A 242 -16.83 -9.37 -15.02
N THR A 243 -16.70 -10.55 -14.41
CA THR A 243 -15.41 -11.20 -14.17
C THR A 243 -15.40 -12.57 -14.84
N ILE A 244 -14.24 -12.97 -15.36
CA ILE A 244 -14.12 -14.28 -16.02
C ILE A 244 -14.44 -15.43 -15.05
N LEU A 245 -14.12 -15.29 -13.76
CA LEU A 245 -14.38 -16.33 -12.76
C LEU A 245 -15.88 -16.49 -12.47
N ALA A 246 -16.63 -15.39 -12.40
CA ALA A 246 -18.07 -15.44 -12.16
C ALA A 246 -18.84 -16.12 -13.31
N ALA A 247 -18.30 -16.18 -14.53
CA ALA A 247 -18.93 -16.91 -15.63
C ALA A 247 -19.00 -18.43 -15.39
N PHE A 248 -18.12 -19.00 -14.57
CA PHE A 248 -18.12 -20.42 -14.21
C PHE A 248 -19.04 -20.74 -13.01
N GLU A 249 -19.54 -19.70 -12.34
CA GLU A 249 -20.30 -19.83 -11.09
C GLU A 249 -21.65 -19.10 -11.14
N MET A 250 -22.19 -18.84 -12.34
CA MET A 250 -23.44 -18.06 -12.51
C MET A 250 -24.63 -18.69 -11.77
N ASP A 251 -24.75 -20.02 -11.82
CA ASP A 251 -25.86 -20.74 -11.21
C ASP A 251 -25.76 -20.74 -9.68
N GLU A 252 -24.55 -20.90 -9.16
CA GLU A 252 -24.21 -20.81 -7.75
C GLU A 252 -24.43 -19.38 -7.23
N ILE A 253 -24.02 -18.34 -7.97
CA ILE A 253 -24.29 -16.93 -7.62
C ILE A 253 -25.79 -16.69 -7.51
N ILE A 254 -26.59 -17.17 -8.47
CA ILE A 254 -28.05 -17.07 -8.40
C ILE A 254 -28.59 -17.84 -7.20
N TYR A 255 -28.06 -19.02 -6.90
CA TYR A 255 -28.50 -19.86 -5.80
C TYR A 255 -28.27 -19.20 -4.43
N GLU A 256 -27.07 -18.66 -4.21
CA GLU A 256 -26.71 -17.98 -2.96
C GLU A 256 -27.54 -16.73 -2.71
N LEU A 257 -28.00 -16.08 -3.77
CA LEU A 257 -28.86 -14.89 -3.72
C LEU A 257 -30.33 -15.19 -4.02
N LYS A 258 -30.79 -16.45 -4.06
CA LYS A 258 -32.10 -16.82 -4.66
C LYS A 258 -33.31 -16.06 -4.11
N ASP A 259 -33.28 -15.63 -2.85
CA ASP A 259 -34.37 -14.87 -2.23
C ASP A 259 -34.34 -13.37 -2.61
N HIS A 260 -33.15 -12.87 -2.94
CA HIS A 260 -32.85 -11.48 -3.29
C HIS A 260 -32.50 -11.29 -4.77
N MET A 261 -32.46 -12.34 -5.58
CA MET A 261 -32.03 -12.25 -6.98
C MET A 261 -33.11 -11.62 -7.85
N ALA A 262 -32.68 -10.73 -8.75
CA ALA A 262 -33.49 -10.15 -9.81
C ALA A 262 -32.97 -10.55 -11.21
N GLY A 263 -31.67 -10.73 -11.37
CA GLY A 263 -31.07 -11.06 -12.67
C GLY A 263 -29.54 -11.03 -12.66
N LEU A 264 -28.96 -11.40 -13.80
CA LEU A 264 -27.56 -11.20 -14.11
C LEU A 264 -27.41 -10.22 -15.28
N ASN A 265 -26.28 -9.54 -15.37
CA ASN A 265 -25.96 -8.61 -16.46
C ASN A 265 -24.67 -9.00 -17.21
N CYS A 266 -24.70 -8.80 -18.53
CA CYS A 266 -23.54 -8.94 -19.40
C CYS A 266 -22.69 -7.67 -19.48
N GLY A 267 -21.42 -7.77 -19.10
CA GLY A 267 -20.41 -6.73 -19.28
C GLY A 267 -19.47 -7.00 -20.44
N ARG A 268 -18.82 -5.95 -20.97
CA ARG A 268 -17.75 -6.09 -21.99
C ARG A 268 -16.38 -5.71 -21.44
N TRP A 269 -16.20 -4.45 -21.02
CA TRP A 269 -14.87 -3.96 -20.64
C TRP A 269 -14.33 -4.61 -19.38
N ASP A 270 -15.11 -4.64 -18.30
CA ASP A 270 -14.71 -5.34 -17.07
C ASP A 270 -14.45 -6.82 -17.31
N TYR A 271 -15.26 -7.49 -18.14
CA TYR A 271 -15.09 -8.91 -18.43
C TYR A 271 -13.77 -9.20 -19.15
N ILE A 272 -13.44 -8.43 -20.20
CA ILE A 272 -12.18 -8.58 -20.94
C ILE A 272 -11.00 -8.16 -20.06
N PHE A 273 -11.15 -7.10 -19.27
CA PHE A 273 -10.15 -6.68 -18.30
C PHE A 273 -9.87 -7.80 -17.29
N SER A 274 -10.91 -8.41 -16.73
CA SER A 274 -10.81 -9.55 -15.82
C SER A 274 -10.14 -10.75 -16.48
N TYR A 275 -10.48 -11.05 -17.74
CA TYR A 275 -9.83 -12.10 -18.53
C TYR A 275 -8.31 -11.87 -18.62
N ILE A 276 -7.88 -10.66 -19.00
CA ILE A 276 -6.45 -10.31 -19.05
C ILE A 276 -5.82 -10.38 -17.65
N LYS A 277 -6.48 -9.80 -16.64
CA LYS A 277 -6.01 -9.77 -15.24
C LYS A 277 -5.75 -11.17 -14.70
N LYS A 278 -6.69 -12.10 -14.91
CA LYS A 278 -6.62 -13.47 -14.38
C LYS A 278 -5.61 -14.33 -15.13
N PHE A 279 -5.48 -14.18 -16.44
CA PHE A 279 -4.54 -14.97 -17.25
C PHE A 279 -3.23 -14.24 -17.58
N ARG A 280 -2.92 -13.17 -16.84
CA ARG A 280 -1.77 -12.27 -17.06
C ARG A 280 -0.39 -12.96 -17.10
N ASN A 281 -0.26 -14.16 -16.55
CA ASN A 281 0.99 -14.92 -16.51
C ASN A 281 1.10 -15.98 -17.61
N HIS A 282 0.07 -16.14 -18.45
CA HIS A 282 0.02 -17.15 -19.49
C HIS A 282 0.15 -16.51 -20.88
N PRO A 283 1.29 -16.67 -21.58
CA PRO A 283 1.52 -16.07 -22.89
C PRO A 283 0.54 -16.51 -23.98
N SER A 284 -0.15 -17.64 -23.78
CA SER A 284 -1.20 -18.11 -24.68
C SER A 284 -2.50 -17.29 -24.57
N PHE A 285 -2.65 -16.40 -23.58
CA PHE A 285 -3.86 -15.62 -23.31
C PHE A 285 -3.71 -14.12 -23.68
N VAL A 286 -2.79 -13.79 -24.59
CA VAL A 286 -2.62 -12.41 -25.07
C VAL A 286 -3.81 -11.97 -25.91
N VAL A 287 -4.41 -10.84 -25.55
CA VAL A 287 -5.60 -10.28 -26.20
C VAL A 287 -5.19 -9.09 -27.09
N GLY A 288 -5.55 -9.13 -28.38
CA GLY A 288 -5.35 -8.00 -29.30
C GLY A 288 -6.31 -6.84 -29.06
N ASP A 289 -6.29 -5.79 -29.88
CA ASP A 289 -6.99 -4.52 -29.66
C ASP A 289 -8.44 -4.66 -29.16
N ARG A 290 -8.78 -4.03 -28.03
CA ARG A 290 -10.11 -4.13 -27.39
C ARG A 290 -11.27 -3.75 -28.30
N ALA A 291 -11.04 -2.86 -29.28
CA ALA A 291 -12.05 -2.45 -30.25
C ALA A 291 -12.52 -3.62 -31.13
N GLN A 292 -11.60 -4.55 -31.46
CA GLN A 292 -11.85 -5.74 -32.29
C GLN A 292 -12.46 -6.89 -31.48
N VAL A 293 -12.29 -6.88 -30.16
CA VAL A 293 -12.87 -7.88 -29.23
C VAL A 293 -14.35 -7.56 -28.96
N THR A 294 -15.20 -7.76 -29.96
CA THR A 294 -16.64 -7.48 -29.91
C THR A 294 -17.44 -8.63 -29.27
N MET A 295 -18.69 -8.37 -28.89
CA MET A 295 -19.59 -9.37 -28.30
C MET A 295 -19.95 -10.54 -29.25
N THR A 296 -19.52 -10.49 -30.53
CA THR A 296 -19.67 -11.60 -31.49
C THR A 296 -18.51 -12.60 -31.45
N GLN A 297 -17.39 -12.26 -30.80
CA GLN A 297 -16.26 -13.17 -30.62
C GLN A 297 -16.66 -14.38 -29.79
N HIS A 298 -16.08 -15.55 -30.10
CA HIS A 298 -16.54 -16.86 -29.58
C HIS A 298 -16.76 -16.89 -28.06
N PHE A 299 -15.77 -16.44 -27.28
CA PHE A 299 -15.84 -16.52 -25.82
C PHE A 299 -16.90 -15.59 -25.22
N LEU A 300 -17.05 -14.37 -25.75
CA LEU A 300 -18.08 -13.42 -25.31
C LEU A 300 -19.49 -13.86 -25.74
N LYS A 301 -19.62 -14.42 -26.95
CA LYS A 301 -20.86 -15.02 -27.41
C LYS A 301 -21.27 -16.17 -26.48
N SER A 302 -20.35 -17.09 -26.20
CA SER A 302 -20.59 -18.24 -25.32
C SER A 302 -20.95 -17.80 -23.90
N TYR A 303 -20.27 -16.80 -23.38
CA TYR A 303 -20.59 -16.14 -22.12
C TYR A 303 -22.03 -15.58 -22.10
N CYS A 304 -22.44 -14.84 -23.13
CA CYS A 304 -23.80 -14.28 -23.23
C CYS A 304 -24.87 -15.38 -23.30
N GLU A 305 -24.65 -16.40 -24.13
CA GLU A 305 -25.59 -17.50 -24.31
C GLU A 305 -25.75 -18.31 -23.02
N LEU A 306 -24.64 -18.59 -22.31
CA LEU A 306 -24.66 -19.23 -21.01
C LEU A 306 -25.40 -18.39 -19.96
N LEU A 307 -25.20 -17.07 -19.94
CA LEU A 307 -25.88 -16.17 -19.02
C LEU A 307 -27.39 -16.19 -19.22
N VAL A 308 -27.86 -16.01 -20.46
CA VAL A 308 -29.29 -16.05 -20.77
C VAL A 308 -29.90 -17.39 -20.37
N GLN A 309 -29.27 -18.50 -20.78
CA GLN A 309 -29.74 -19.84 -20.45
C GLN A 309 -29.84 -20.03 -18.93
N THR A 310 -28.81 -19.66 -18.19
CA THR A 310 -28.75 -19.84 -16.73
C THR A 310 -29.82 -19.00 -16.04
N CYS A 311 -29.93 -17.70 -16.39
CA CYS A 311 -30.94 -16.80 -15.84
C CYS A 311 -32.36 -17.33 -16.04
N HIS A 312 -32.73 -17.65 -17.27
CA HIS A 312 -34.09 -18.07 -17.60
C HIS A 312 -34.43 -19.45 -17.01
N LYS A 313 -33.45 -20.36 -16.99
CA LYS A 313 -33.55 -21.61 -16.24
C LYS A 313 -33.86 -21.38 -14.77
N ARG A 314 -33.41 -20.29 -14.16
CA ARG A 314 -33.69 -19.93 -12.76
C ARG A 314 -34.82 -18.92 -12.55
N GLY A 315 -35.42 -18.40 -13.61
CA GLY A 315 -36.47 -17.38 -13.54
C GLY A 315 -35.93 -16.00 -13.11
N ALA A 316 -34.64 -15.76 -13.31
CA ALA A 316 -33.98 -14.48 -13.11
C ALA A 316 -33.80 -13.78 -14.47
N PHE A 317 -33.68 -12.45 -14.48
CA PHE A 317 -33.51 -11.68 -15.71
C PHE A 317 -32.10 -11.85 -16.29
N ALA A 318 -31.98 -11.88 -17.61
CA ALA A 318 -30.74 -11.74 -18.34
C ALA A 318 -30.65 -10.35 -18.97
N MET A 319 -29.73 -9.51 -18.51
CA MET A 319 -29.56 -8.14 -18.98
C MET A 319 -28.38 -8.02 -19.96
N GLY A 320 -28.61 -7.37 -21.10
CA GLY A 320 -27.63 -7.11 -22.15
C GLY A 320 -26.64 -5.98 -21.82
N GLY A 321 -25.72 -5.73 -22.74
CA GLY A 321 -24.57 -4.85 -22.49
C GLY A 321 -24.83 -3.37 -22.77
N MET A 322 -23.79 -2.57 -22.58
CA MET A 322 -23.81 -1.11 -22.72
C MET A 322 -23.78 -0.63 -24.18
N ALA A 323 -24.63 0.33 -24.54
CA ALA A 323 -24.42 1.25 -25.65
C ALA A 323 -24.04 2.65 -25.11
N ALA A 324 -22.75 2.98 -25.24
CA ALA A 324 -22.15 4.18 -24.65
C ALA A 324 -22.11 5.41 -25.58
N GLN A 325 -22.69 5.32 -26.78
CA GLN A 325 -22.59 6.39 -27.78
C GLN A 325 -23.27 7.69 -27.33
N ILE A 326 -22.59 8.80 -27.54
CA ILE A 326 -23.11 10.16 -27.33
C ILE A 326 -23.51 10.73 -28.69
N PRO A 327 -24.73 11.26 -28.85
CA PRO A 327 -25.13 11.95 -30.08
C PRO A 327 -24.15 13.06 -30.47
N ILE A 328 -23.63 12.97 -31.69
CA ILE A 328 -22.62 13.84 -32.28
C ILE A 328 -23.30 15.10 -32.82
N LYS A 329 -23.01 16.25 -32.24
CA LYS A 329 -23.62 17.51 -32.70
C LYS A 329 -23.07 17.89 -34.08
N ASN A 330 -23.97 18.34 -34.96
CA ASN A 330 -23.65 18.86 -36.29
C ASN A 330 -23.00 17.86 -37.27
N ASP A 331 -23.12 16.55 -37.02
CA ASP A 331 -22.69 15.49 -37.94
C ASP A 331 -23.77 14.40 -38.07
N PRO A 332 -24.77 14.60 -38.96
CA PRO A 332 -25.85 13.64 -39.15
C PRO A 332 -25.36 12.25 -39.63
N ALA A 333 -24.35 12.22 -40.50
CA ALA A 333 -23.85 10.97 -41.07
C ALA A 333 -23.16 10.09 -40.01
N ALA A 334 -22.32 10.68 -39.16
CA ALA A 334 -21.68 9.96 -38.07
C ALA A 334 -22.70 9.49 -37.00
N ASN A 335 -23.74 10.28 -36.75
CA ASN A 335 -24.86 9.88 -35.89
C ASN A 335 -25.63 8.69 -36.44
N ASP A 336 -26.00 8.72 -37.71
CA ASP A 336 -26.75 7.63 -38.35
C ASP A 336 -25.95 6.32 -38.31
N ALA A 337 -24.64 6.38 -38.55
CA ALA A 337 -23.74 5.24 -38.42
C ALA A 337 -23.66 4.71 -36.97
N ALA A 338 -23.56 5.60 -35.98
CA ALA A 338 -23.54 5.23 -34.57
C ALA A 338 -24.87 4.58 -34.13
N ILE A 339 -26.01 5.16 -34.52
CA ILE A 339 -27.35 4.64 -34.24
C ILE A 339 -27.58 3.29 -34.92
N ALA A 340 -27.12 3.11 -36.16
CA ALA A 340 -27.21 1.83 -36.86
C ALA A 340 -26.44 0.73 -36.10
N LYS A 341 -25.25 1.04 -35.59
CA LYS A 341 -24.46 0.11 -34.77
C LYS A 341 -25.16 -0.26 -33.47
N VAL A 342 -25.71 0.74 -32.75
CA VAL A 342 -26.51 0.50 -31.55
C VAL A 342 -27.69 -0.40 -31.86
N THR A 343 -28.45 -0.09 -32.93
CA THR A 343 -29.62 -0.87 -33.35
C THR A 343 -29.25 -2.32 -33.65
N ALA A 344 -28.15 -2.57 -34.38
CA ALA A 344 -27.68 -3.92 -34.69
C ALA A 344 -27.27 -4.68 -33.43
N ASP A 345 -26.51 -4.05 -32.53
CA ASP A 345 -26.09 -4.66 -31.26
C ASP A 345 -27.31 -5.01 -30.38
N LYS A 346 -28.31 -4.12 -30.29
CA LYS A 346 -29.54 -4.36 -29.51
C LYS A 346 -30.45 -5.41 -30.13
N THR A 347 -30.50 -5.46 -31.46
CA THR A 347 -31.25 -6.51 -32.18
C THR A 347 -30.64 -7.88 -31.92
N ARG A 348 -29.30 -7.98 -31.90
CA ARG A 348 -28.61 -9.20 -31.51
C ARG A 348 -28.97 -9.60 -30.07
N GLU A 349 -28.86 -8.68 -29.11
CA GLU A 349 -29.16 -8.97 -27.71
C GLU A 349 -30.58 -9.51 -27.53
N VAL A 350 -31.60 -8.81 -28.04
CA VAL A 350 -32.98 -9.28 -27.87
C VAL A 350 -33.21 -10.62 -28.58
N SER A 351 -32.58 -10.87 -29.73
CA SER A 351 -32.66 -12.16 -30.43
C SER A 351 -31.98 -13.32 -29.69
N GLN A 352 -30.99 -13.03 -28.85
CA GLN A 352 -30.32 -14.02 -28.00
C GLN A 352 -31.13 -14.35 -26.74
N GLY A 353 -32.22 -13.63 -26.47
CA GLY A 353 -33.04 -13.87 -25.29
C GLY A 353 -32.78 -12.91 -24.13
N PHE A 354 -32.03 -11.81 -24.30
CA PHE A 354 -31.87 -10.82 -23.21
C PHE A 354 -33.19 -10.09 -22.90
N ASP A 355 -33.58 -10.00 -21.64
CA ASP A 355 -34.82 -9.33 -21.21
C ASP A 355 -34.77 -7.80 -21.33
N GLY A 356 -33.57 -7.23 -21.37
CA GLY A 356 -33.35 -5.80 -21.52
C GLY A 356 -31.90 -5.47 -21.82
N THR A 357 -31.60 -4.17 -21.94
CA THR A 357 -30.29 -3.66 -22.33
C THR A 357 -29.91 -2.38 -21.60
N TRP A 358 -28.61 -2.03 -21.62
CA TRP A 358 -28.07 -0.76 -21.13
C TRP A 358 -27.81 0.30 -22.20
N VAL A 359 -27.99 1.56 -21.80
CA VAL A 359 -27.53 2.77 -22.50
C VAL A 359 -26.89 3.75 -21.51
N ALA A 360 -25.90 4.54 -21.95
CA ALA A 360 -25.24 5.55 -21.09
C ALA A 360 -25.78 6.97 -21.31
N HIS A 361 -26.60 7.20 -22.34
CA HIS A 361 -27.07 8.53 -22.71
C HIS A 361 -28.59 8.54 -22.99
N PRO A 362 -29.36 9.53 -22.46
CA PRO A 362 -30.81 9.59 -22.66
C PRO A 362 -31.25 9.58 -24.14
N GLY A 363 -30.44 10.16 -25.03
CA GLY A 363 -30.71 10.17 -26.47
C GLY A 363 -30.73 8.79 -27.14
N LEU A 364 -30.15 7.76 -26.52
CA LEU A 364 -30.19 6.38 -27.04
C LEU A 364 -31.37 5.57 -26.51
N VAL A 365 -32.08 6.06 -25.48
CA VAL A 365 -33.21 5.34 -24.88
C VAL A 365 -34.29 5.03 -25.93
N PRO A 366 -34.76 5.98 -26.78
CA PRO A 366 -35.78 5.68 -27.77
C PRO A 366 -35.34 4.64 -28.80
N VAL A 367 -34.05 4.66 -29.19
CA VAL A 367 -33.47 3.72 -30.16
C VAL A 367 -33.47 2.31 -29.60
N ALA A 368 -32.88 2.11 -28.42
CA ALA A 368 -32.85 0.82 -27.75
C ALA A 368 -34.26 0.32 -27.43
N LYS A 369 -35.13 1.22 -26.94
CA LYS A 369 -36.50 0.88 -26.56
C LYS A 369 -37.30 0.39 -27.75
N LYS A 370 -37.19 1.04 -28.92
CA LYS A 370 -37.87 0.60 -30.14
C LYS A 370 -37.50 -0.83 -30.51
N VAL A 371 -36.21 -1.19 -30.47
CA VAL A 371 -35.74 -2.54 -30.82
C VAL A 371 -36.36 -3.60 -29.91
N PHE A 372 -36.42 -3.35 -28.60
CA PHE A 372 -37.01 -4.28 -27.65
C PHE A 372 -38.55 -4.26 -27.70
N ASP A 373 -39.18 -3.11 -27.92
CA ASP A 373 -40.63 -2.99 -28.09
C ASP A 373 -41.12 -3.77 -29.32
N ASP A 374 -40.36 -3.75 -30.43
CA ASP A 374 -40.68 -4.48 -31.65
C ASP A 374 -40.53 -6.01 -31.49
N ALA A 375 -39.59 -6.46 -30.64
CA ALA A 375 -39.25 -7.87 -30.49
C ALA A 375 -39.99 -8.57 -29.34
N LEU A 376 -40.25 -7.90 -28.22
CA LEU A 376 -40.87 -8.50 -27.03
C LEU A 376 -42.40 -8.58 -27.15
N LYS A 377 -42.95 -9.77 -26.88
CA LYS A 377 -44.41 -10.00 -26.83
C LYS A 377 -45.04 -9.66 -25.47
N GLY A 378 -44.23 -9.30 -24.49
CA GLY A 378 -44.62 -9.05 -23.10
C GLY A 378 -43.60 -8.15 -22.41
N PRO A 379 -43.59 -8.10 -21.06
CA PRO A 379 -42.67 -7.25 -20.31
C PRO A 379 -41.21 -7.75 -20.34
N ASN A 380 -40.99 -9.03 -20.63
CA ASN A 380 -39.69 -9.71 -20.66
C ASN A 380 -39.79 -11.01 -21.48
N GLN A 381 -38.72 -11.79 -21.53
CA GLN A 381 -38.66 -13.05 -22.25
C GLN A 381 -38.07 -14.21 -21.42
N LEU A 382 -38.37 -14.23 -20.11
CA LEU A 382 -38.00 -15.31 -19.18
C LEU A 382 -38.44 -16.72 -19.64
N SER A 383 -39.40 -16.82 -20.56
CA SER A 383 -39.85 -18.08 -21.16
C SER A 383 -38.92 -18.63 -22.25
N VAL A 384 -37.94 -17.85 -22.72
CA VAL A 384 -36.97 -18.25 -23.75
C VAL A 384 -35.81 -19.01 -23.09
N LEU A 385 -36.01 -20.30 -22.81
CA LEU A 385 -35.08 -21.08 -21.97
C LEU A 385 -33.70 -21.39 -22.60
N ARG A 386 -33.53 -21.20 -23.91
CA ARG A 386 -32.30 -21.49 -24.66
C ARG A 386 -31.75 -22.92 -24.40
N GLU A 387 -32.63 -23.93 -24.44
CA GLU A 387 -32.28 -25.32 -24.13
C GLU A 387 -31.29 -25.95 -25.14
N GLU A 388 -31.08 -25.33 -26.29
CA GLU A 388 -30.10 -25.73 -27.30
C GLU A 388 -28.66 -25.30 -26.97
N VAL A 389 -28.47 -24.32 -26.08
CA VAL A 389 -27.14 -23.79 -25.73
C VAL A 389 -26.34 -24.82 -24.94
N ARG A 390 -25.10 -25.09 -25.36
CA ARG A 390 -24.15 -25.96 -24.68
C ARG A 390 -22.79 -25.26 -24.65
N VAL A 391 -22.45 -24.67 -23.51
CA VAL A 391 -21.20 -23.92 -23.31
C VAL A 391 -20.30 -24.71 -22.37
N THR A 392 -19.05 -24.93 -22.78
CA THR A 392 -18.02 -25.58 -21.97
C THR A 392 -17.05 -24.55 -21.39
N ALA A 393 -16.23 -24.97 -20.42
CA ALA A 393 -15.15 -24.13 -19.91
C ALA A 393 -14.19 -23.67 -21.01
N LYS A 394 -13.91 -24.52 -21.99
CA LYS A 394 -13.04 -24.19 -23.13
C LYS A 394 -13.62 -23.08 -24.00
N ASP A 395 -14.94 -22.99 -24.12
CA ASP A 395 -15.60 -21.94 -24.88
C ASP A 395 -15.42 -20.57 -24.22
N LEU A 396 -15.54 -20.52 -22.88
CA LEU A 396 -15.34 -19.30 -22.09
C LEU A 396 -13.87 -18.85 -22.05
N LEU A 397 -12.92 -19.79 -22.16
CA LEU A 397 -11.47 -19.55 -22.14
C LEU A 397 -10.85 -19.33 -23.52
N LYS A 398 -11.65 -19.33 -24.60
CA LYS A 398 -11.09 -19.18 -25.95
C LYS A 398 -10.56 -17.75 -26.15
N VAL A 399 -9.30 -17.64 -26.55
CA VAL A 399 -8.68 -16.34 -26.85
C VAL A 399 -9.35 -15.70 -28.06
N PRO A 400 -9.74 -14.41 -28.00
CA PRO A 400 -10.33 -13.72 -29.13
C PRO A 400 -9.33 -13.48 -30.26
N GLU A 401 -9.83 -13.52 -31.50
CA GLU A 401 -9.05 -13.21 -32.69
C GLU A 401 -9.05 -11.69 -32.91
N ALA A 402 -7.95 -11.04 -32.53
CA ALA A 402 -7.74 -9.60 -32.68
C ALA A 402 -6.26 -9.27 -32.91
N ALA A 403 -5.97 -8.34 -33.81
CA ALA A 403 -4.62 -7.83 -34.01
C ALA A 403 -4.25 -6.77 -32.98
N ILE A 404 -2.96 -6.63 -32.67
CA ILE A 404 -2.41 -5.47 -31.93
C ILE A 404 -2.00 -4.42 -32.97
N THR A 405 -2.51 -3.19 -32.84
CA THR A 405 -2.19 -2.10 -33.78
C THR A 405 -1.65 -0.86 -33.07
N GLU A 406 -0.85 -0.05 -33.77
CA GLU A 406 -0.40 1.24 -33.24
C GLU A 406 -1.58 2.15 -32.87
N ASN A 407 -2.64 2.15 -33.69
CA ASN A 407 -3.85 2.90 -33.38
C ASN A 407 -4.51 2.41 -32.08
N GLY A 408 -4.53 1.10 -31.84
CA GLY A 408 -4.98 0.51 -30.58
C GLY A 408 -4.16 0.96 -29.38
N ILE A 409 -2.83 0.96 -29.50
CA ILE A 409 -1.89 1.45 -28.47
C ILE A 409 -2.17 2.92 -28.14
N ARG A 410 -2.19 3.78 -29.15
CA ARG A 410 -2.41 5.22 -28.97
C ARG A 410 -3.79 5.53 -28.40
N MET A 411 -4.83 4.83 -28.85
CA MET A 411 -6.18 4.99 -28.31
C MET A 411 -6.26 4.58 -26.85
N ASN A 412 -5.60 3.48 -26.45
CA ASN A 412 -5.54 3.06 -25.05
C ASN A 412 -4.83 4.08 -24.16
N ILE A 413 -3.73 4.67 -24.65
CA ILE A 413 -3.01 5.76 -23.96
C ILE A 413 -3.92 6.98 -23.83
N ASN A 414 -4.46 7.44 -24.94
CA ASN A 414 -5.24 8.66 -25.03
C ASN A 414 -6.48 8.62 -24.12
N VAL A 415 -7.25 7.53 -24.19
CA VAL A 415 -8.44 7.34 -23.35
C VAL A 415 -8.07 7.09 -21.90
N GLY A 416 -7.07 6.25 -21.63
CA GLY A 416 -6.66 5.92 -20.27
C GLY A 416 -6.17 7.13 -19.48
N VAL A 417 -5.35 7.99 -20.10
CA VAL A 417 -4.85 9.22 -19.46
C VAL A 417 -5.96 10.25 -19.27
N GLN A 418 -6.79 10.52 -20.29
CA GLN A 418 -7.87 11.51 -20.15
C GLN A 418 -8.94 11.07 -19.16
N TYR A 419 -9.27 9.78 -19.12
CA TYR A 419 -10.19 9.24 -18.12
C TYR A 419 -9.62 9.39 -16.71
N LEU A 420 -8.37 8.94 -16.49
CA LEU A 420 -7.74 9.01 -15.18
C LEU A 420 -7.59 10.46 -14.69
N GLU A 421 -7.29 11.39 -15.60
CA GLU A 421 -7.25 12.82 -15.29
C GLU A 421 -8.60 13.35 -14.78
N ALA A 422 -9.68 13.06 -15.50
CA ALA A 422 -11.02 13.49 -15.11
C ALA A 422 -11.45 12.83 -13.80
N TRP A 423 -11.16 11.54 -13.63
CA TRP A 423 -11.43 10.80 -12.41
C TRP A 423 -10.70 11.41 -11.21
N LEU A 424 -9.43 11.80 -11.36
CA LEU A 424 -8.63 12.49 -10.34
C LEU A 424 -9.15 13.89 -9.97
N ARG A 425 -9.97 14.51 -10.82
CA ARG A 425 -10.69 15.75 -10.55
C ARG A 425 -12.10 15.55 -9.98
N GLY A 426 -12.49 14.31 -9.68
CA GLY A 426 -13.81 14.01 -9.12
C GLY A 426 -14.87 13.67 -10.17
N GLN A 427 -14.52 13.43 -11.43
CA GLN A 427 -15.46 13.07 -12.49
C GLN A 427 -15.19 11.65 -13.03
N GLY A 428 -16.03 10.68 -12.64
CA GLY A 428 -15.90 9.27 -13.08
C GLY A 428 -16.65 8.92 -14.37
N CYS A 429 -17.50 9.80 -14.88
CA CYS A 429 -18.30 9.61 -16.08
C CYS A 429 -17.87 10.65 -17.12
N VAL A 430 -17.12 10.20 -18.14
CA VAL A 430 -16.28 11.10 -18.95
C VAL A 430 -16.61 10.95 -20.44
N PRO A 431 -17.08 12.00 -21.12
CA PRO A 431 -17.30 11.96 -22.56
C PRO A 431 -15.96 12.03 -23.32
N LEU A 432 -15.54 10.93 -23.94
CA LEU A 432 -14.31 10.84 -24.74
C LEU A 432 -14.64 10.23 -26.11
N HIS A 433 -14.21 10.88 -27.19
CA HIS A 433 -14.42 10.39 -28.57
C HIS A 433 -15.88 9.99 -28.88
N ASN A 434 -16.84 10.78 -28.38
CA ASN A 434 -18.29 10.55 -28.49
C ASN A 434 -18.78 9.25 -27.81
N LEU A 435 -18.03 8.74 -26.83
CA LEU A 435 -18.43 7.65 -25.95
C LEU A 435 -18.47 8.18 -24.51
N MET A 436 -19.43 7.71 -23.72
CA MET A 436 -19.47 7.95 -22.29
C MET A 436 -18.66 6.87 -21.57
N GLU A 437 -17.44 7.22 -21.18
CA GLU A 437 -16.48 6.28 -20.60
C GLU A 437 -16.53 6.26 -19.07
N ASP A 438 -16.29 5.08 -18.50
CA ASP A 438 -16.17 4.79 -17.07
C ASP A 438 -14.83 4.10 -16.76
N ALA A 439 -14.62 3.71 -15.50
CA ALA A 439 -13.33 3.18 -15.05
C ALA A 439 -12.94 1.89 -15.77
N ALA A 440 -13.89 1.03 -16.12
CA ALA A 440 -13.65 -0.19 -16.87
C ALA A 440 -12.96 0.08 -18.22
N THR A 441 -13.24 1.21 -18.89
CA THR A 441 -12.54 1.58 -20.13
C THR A 441 -11.06 1.89 -19.88
N ALA A 442 -10.73 2.60 -18.81
CA ALA A 442 -9.34 2.86 -18.45
C ALA A 442 -8.63 1.58 -17.98
N GLU A 443 -9.33 0.70 -17.26
CA GLU A 443 -8.81 -0.59 -16.80
C GLU A 443 -8.41 -1.50 -17.97
N ILE A 444 -9.31 -1.71 -18.95
CA ILE A 444 -8.96 -2.51 -20.13
C ILE A 444 -7.83 -1.84 -20.93
N SER A 445 -7.81 -0.51 -21.02
CA SER A 445 -6.77 0.22 -21.76
C SER A 445 -5.38 -0.01 -21.15
N ARG A 446 -5.22 0.15 -19.82
CA ARG A 446 -3.93 -0.12 -19.17
C ARG A 446 -3.59 -1.61 -19.17
N ALA A 447 -4.57 -2.50 -19.05
CA ALA A 447 -4.34 -3.93 -18.97
C ALA A 447 -3.79 -4.50 -20.28
N GLN A 448 -4.30 -4.03 -21.43
CA GLN A 448 -3.76 -4.39 -22.73
C GLN A 448 -2.32 -3.93 -22.89
N LEU A 449 -2.04 -2.66 -22.60
CA LEU A 449 -0.69 -2.10 -22.71
C LEU A 449 0.31 -2.84 -21.82
N TRP A 450 -0.06 -3.11 -20.56
CA TRP A 450 0.75 -3.91 -19.65
C TRP A 450 0.97 -5.33 -20.17
N GLN A 451 -0.08 -6.00 -20.67
CA GLN A 451 0.01 -7.37 -21.18
C GLN A 451 0.92 -7.43 -22.41
N TRP A 452 0.86 -6.43 -23.29
CA TRP A 452 1.69 -6.34 -24.48
C TRP A 452 3.15 -6.09 -24.13
N ILE A 453 3.44 -5.22 -23.15
CA ILE A 453 4.82 -5.02 -22.65
C ILE A 453 5.36 -6.31 -22.05
N LYS A 454 4.62 -6.92 -21.13
CA LYS A 454 5.05 -8.15 -20.46
C LYS A 454 5.37 -9.30 -21.43
N ASN A 455 4.61 -9.42 -22.50
CA ASN A 455 4.76 -10.50 -23.48
C ASN A 455 5.62 -10.10 -24.70
N GLY A 456 6.38 -9.01 -24.61
CA GLY A 456 7.30 -8.56 -25.66
C GLY A 456 6.62 -8.16 -26.98
N LYS A 457 5.34 -7.76 -26.92
CA LYS A 457 4.56 -7.25 -28.06
C LYS A 457 4.63 -5.73 -28.21
N LEU A 458 5.11 -5.03 -27.19
CA LEU A 458 5.36 -3.59 -27.16
C LEU A 458 6.59 -3.33 -26.29
N ALA A 459 7.59 -2.59 -26.78
CA ALA A 459 8.72 -2.22 -25.93
C ALA A 459 8.35 -1.06 -24.99
N THR A 460 8.89 -1.06 -23.77
CA THR A 460 8.67 0.01 -22.78
C THR A 460 9.09 1.39 -23.31
N GLY A 461 10.20 1.45 -24.07
CA GLY A 461 10.67 2.68 -24.71
C GLY A 461 9.66 3.24 -25.72
N ASP A 462 9.11 2.36 -26.57
CA ASP A 462 8.09 2.73 -27.56
C ASP A 462 6.80 3.20 -26.89
N PHE A 463 6.35 2.48 -25.86
CA PHE A 463 5.19 2.90 -25.05
C PHE A 463 5.38 4.32 -24.50
N ARG A 464 6.53 4.62 -23.90
CA ARG A 464 6.81 5.96 -23.34
C ARG A 464 6.89 7.03 -24.41
N ALA A 465 7.41 6.72 -25.59
CA ALA A 465 7.39 7.62 -26.74
C ALA A 465 5.96 7.90 -27.21
N TYR A 466 5.11 6.88 -27.32
CA TYR A 466 3.69 7.05 -27.62
C TYR A 466 2.95 7.85 -26.54
N LEU A 467 3.24 7.62 -25.26
CA LEU A 467 2.67 8.37 -24.14
C LEU A 467 3.02 9.86 -24.24
N ALA A 468 4.29 10.19 -24.49
CA ALA A 468 4.73 11.57 -24.65
C ALA A 468 4.07 12.25 -25.87
N ASP A 469 3.97 11.56 -27.00
CA ASP A 469 3.33 12.08 -28.21
C ASP A 469 1.81 12.31 -28.03
N GLU A 470 1.10 11.35 -27.44
CA GLU A 470 -0.34 11.52 -27.14
C GLU A 470 -0.57 12.64 -26.12
N LEU A 471 0.29 12.79 -25.10
CA LEU A 471 0.20 13.89 -24.14
C LEU A 471 0.42 15.26 -24.81
N ALA A 472 1.35 15.35 -25.76
CA ALA A 472 1.57 16.55 -26.55
C ALA A 472 0.34 16.90 -27.43
N LYS A 473 -0.31 15.89 -28.02
CA LYS A 473 -1.57 16.08 -28.78
C LYS A 473 -2.71 16.56 -27.88
N ILE A 474 -2.88 15.97 -26.70
CA ILE A 474 -3.87 16.38 -25.71
C ILE A 474 -3.63 17.84 -25.29
N ARG A 475 -2.36 18.18 -24.97
CA ARG A 475 -1.96 19.56 -24.61
C ARG A 475 -2.27 20.56 -25.72
N LYS A 476 -1.98 20.21 -26.98
CA LYS A 476 -2.30 21.05 -28.14
C LYS A 476 -3.82 21.21 -28.35
N GLN A 477 -4.59 20.15 -28.15
CA GLN A 477 -6.05 20.17 -28.33
C GLN A 477 -6.76 21.01 -27.25
N LEU A 478 -6.34 20.87 -25.99
CA LEU A 478 -6.95 21.59 -24.86
C LEU A 478 -6.43 23.02 -24.73
N GLY A 479 -5.22 23.28 -25.22
CA GLY A 479 -4.48 24.52 -24.98
C GLY A 479 -3.79 24.53 -23.62
N GLU A 480 -2.72 25.32 -23.52
CA GLU A 480 -1.83 25.38 -22.33
C GLU A 480 -2.57 25.60 -21.02
N LYS A 481 -3.53 26.53 -21.00
CA LYS A 481 -4.24 26.90 -19.78
C LYS A 481 -5.08 25.75 -19.23
N ALA A 482 -5.86 25.08 -20.08
CA ALA A 482 -6.73 23.98 -19.65
C ALA A 482 -5.91 22.74 -19.26
N PHE A 483 -4.82 22.47 -19.98
CA PHE A 483 -3.90 21.39 -19.64
C PHE A 483 -3.24 21.61 -18.28
N ALA A 484 -2.71 22.81 -18.02
CA ALA A 484 -2.04 23.16 -16.76
C ALA A 484 -2.99 23.24 -15.55
N GLN A 485 -4.27 23.54 -15.78
CA GLN A 485 -5.32 23.51 -14.73
C GLN A 485 -5.84 22.09 -14.46
N GLY A 486 -5.58 21.15 -15.37
CA GLY A 486 -5.93 19.75 -15.20
C GLY A 486 -4.91 18.99 -14.36
N ARG A 487 -5.15 17.69 -14.20
CA ARG A 487 -4.23 16.76 -13.50
C ARG A 487 -3.50 15.82 -14.48
N PHE A 488 -3.25 16.29 -15.71
CA PHE A 488 -2.71 15.47 -16.80
C PHE A 488 -1.31 14.91 -16.51
N GLU A 489 -0.44 15.67 -15.85
CA GLU A 489 0.90 15.20 -15.49
C GLU A 489 0.84 14.04 -14.48
N LEU A 490 0.04 14.19 -13.42
CA LEU A 490 -0.19 13.13 -12.45
C LEU A 490 -0.87 11.91 -13.09
N ALA A 491 -1.87 12.14 -13.95
CA ALA A 491 -2.54 11.06 -14.67
C ALA A 491 -1.57 10.28 -15.57
N ALA A 492 -0.72 10.98 -16.34
CA ALA A 492 0.29 10.35 -17.19
C ALA A 492 1.34 9.59 -16.37
N GLN A 493 1.78 10.14 -15.24
CA GLN A 493 2.71 9.47 -14.33
C GLN A 493 2.13 8.17 -13.76
N LEU A 494 0.91 8.22 -13.22
CA LEU A 494 0.24 7.03 -12.68
C LEU A 494 -0.03 6.00 -13.78
N PHE A 495 -0.40 6.44 -14.98
CA PHE A 495 -0.64 5.56 -16.13
C PHE A 495 0.65 4.85 -16.58
N ASP A 496 1.80 5.54 -16.64
CA ASP A 496 3.11 4.92 -16.87
C ASP A 496 3.45 3.88 -15.79
N GLU A 497 3.23 4.22 -14.51
CA GLU A 497 3.47 3.31 -13.38
C GLU A 497 2.65 2.02 -13.52
N PHE A 498 1.35 2.13 -13.80
CA PHE A 498 0.48 0.95 -13.94
C PHE A 498 0.89 0.01 -15.07
N ILE A 499 1.46 0.55 -16.14
CA ILE A 499 1.78 -0.19 -17.37
C ILE A 499 3.19 -0.75 -17.34
N THR A 500 4.14 -0.06 -16.71
CA THR A 500 5.56 -0.44 -16.69
C THR A 500 5.95 -1.21 -15.42
N SER A 501 5.08 -1.31 -14.42
CA SER A 501 5.29 -2.12 -13.22
C SER A 501 5.48 -3.60 -13.56
N SER A 502 6.43 -4.26 -12.90
CA SER A 502 6.67 -5.70 -13.01
C SER A 502 5.50 -6.54 -12.47
N SER A 503 4.71 -5.98 -11.56
CA SER A 503 3.50 -6.59 -11.00
C SER A 503 2.24 -5.92 -11.51
N PHE A 504 1.22 -6.71 -11.82
CA PHE A 504 -0.08 -6.19 -12.27
C PHE A 504 -0.87 -5.69 -11.07
N GLN A 505 -1.11 -4.38 -10.98
CA GLN A 505 -1.98 -3.83 -9.94
C GLN A 505 -3.44 -4.23 -10.21
N GLU A 506 -4.15 -4.70 -9.18
CA GLU A 506 -5.47 -5.33 -9.37
C GLU A 506 -6.50 -4.37 -9.98
N PHE A 507 -6.55 -3.12 -9.50
CA PHE A 507 -7.42 -2.06 -10.00
C PHE A 507 -6.68 -0.71 -9.93
N LEU A 508 -6.82 0.13 -10.95
CA LEU A 508 -6.24 1.48 -10.99
C LEU A 508 -6.83 2.38 -9.90
N THR A 509 -8.08 2.12 -9.53
CA THR A 509 -8.82 2.90 -8.53
C THR A 509 -8.22 2.78 -7.14
N LEU A 510 -7.56 1.66 -6.78
CA LEU A 510 -6.92 1.49 -5.47
C LEU A 510 -5.79 2.51 -5.26
N ARG A 511 -4.93 2.68 -6.26
CA ARG A 511 -3.85 3.66 -6.24
C ARG A 511 -4.38 5.07 -6.51
N GLY A 512 -5.24 5.24 -7.50
CA GLY A 512 -5.86 6.52 -7.82
C GLY A 512 -6.60 7.13 -6.61
N TYR A 513 -7.28 6.31 -5.80
CA TYR A 513 -8.06 6.77 -4.65
C TYR A 513 -7.21 7.50 -3.60
N GLN A 514 -5.92 7.21 -3.54
CA GLN A 514 -4.99 7.91 -2.66
C GLN A 514 -4.82 9.39 -3.04
N TYR A 515 -5.10 9.74 -4.31
CA TYR A 515 -5.00 11.08 -4.88
C TYR A 515 -6.33 11.85 -4.96
N LEU A 516 -7.45 11.18 -4.67
CA LEU A 516 -8.74 11.85 -4.48
C LEU A 516 -8.81 12.52 -3.12
N ASP A 517 -9.56 13.61 -3.02
CA ASP A 517 -9.70 14.43 -1.82
C ASP A 517 -8.36 14.97 -1.28
N GLN A 518 -7.26 14.75 -2.02
CA GLN A 518 -6.07 15.57 -1.96
C GLN A 518 -6.51 16.93 -2.49
N ARG A 519 -6.97 17.77 -1.57
CA ARG A 519 -7.07 19.20 -1.81
C ARG A 519 -5.76 19.58 -2.48
N GLU A 520 -5.85 20.14 -3.69
CA GLU A 520 -4.73 20.93 -4.22
C GLU A 520 -4.24 21.77 -3.06
N SER A 521 -2.93 21.84 -2.90
CA SER A 521 -2.24 22.58 -1.86
C SER A 521 -2.59 24.08 -1.93
N THR A 522 -3.84 24.43 -1.60
CA THR A 522 -4.10 25.39 -0.55
C THR A 522 -3.26 24.92 0.60
N THR A 523 -2.21 25.69 0.88
CA THR A 523 -1.37 25.57 2.06
C THR A 523 -2.23 25.03 3.20
N MET A 524 -1.97 23.77 3.60
CA MET A 524 -2.66 23.18 4.73
C MET A 524 -2.66 24.22 5.84
N SER A 525 -3.85 24.60 6.31
CA SER A 525 -3.91 25.71 7.26
C SER A 525 -3.05 25.35 8.46
N LYS A 526 -2.45 26.35 9.09
CA LYS A 526 -1.60 26.14 10.28
C LYS A 526 -2.32 25.23 11.29
N GLU A 527 -3.61 25.44 11.49
CA GLU A 527 -4.47 24.70 12.41
C GLU A 527 -4.65 23.24 11.96
N GLN A 528 -4.85 22.99 10.67
CA GLN A 528 -4.96 21.63 10.12
C GLN A 528 -3.65 20.86 10.29
N ALA A 529 -2.52 21.50 9.99
CA ALA A 529 -1.21 20.90 10.10
C ALA A 529 -0.82 20.54 11.54
N ILE A 530 -1.19 21.41 12.49
CA ILE A 530 -1.01 21.14 13.92
C ILE A 530 -1.91 19.99 14.34
N SER A 531 -3.18 20.01 13.94
CA SER A 531 -4.16 18.95 14.26
C SER A 531 -3.74 17.58 13.73
N GLU A 532 -3.13 17.50 12.55
CA GLU A 532 -2.59 16.25 12.02
C GLU A 532 -1.45 15.69 12.88
N ILE A 533 -0.52 16.52 13.32
CA ILE A 533 0.58 16.12 14.21
C ILE A 533 0.01 15.65 15.56
N GLU A 534 -0.94 16.38 16.14
CA GLU A 534 -1.62 16.00 17.39
C GLU A 534 -2.37 14.67 17.24
N SER A 535 -3.10 14.50 16.12
CA SER A 535 -3.84 13.29 15.81
C SER A 535 -2.91 12.10 15.65
N ALA A 536 -1.77 12.26 14.95
CA ALA A 536 -0.77 11.22 14.81
C ALA A 536 -0.24 10.80 16.19
N TRP A 537 0.21 11.74 17.01
CA TRP A 537 0.72 11.45 18.35
C TRP A 537 -0.29 10.77 19.27
N LYS A 538 -1.58 11.10 19.13
CA LYS A 538 -2.64 10.55 19.96
C LYS A 538 -3.12 9.18 19.50
N ASN A 539 -3.22 8.96 18.19
CA ASN A 539 -3.94 7.82 17.62
C ASN A 539 -3.02 6.71 17.08
N ASP A 540 -1.79 7.03 16.68
CA ASP A 540 -0.85 6.02 16.16
C ASP A 540 -0.19 5.24 17.31
N LYS A 541 -0.25 3.91 17.22
CA LYS A 541 0.33 2.98 18.19
C LYS A 541 1.84 3.18 18.36
N ARG A 542 2.54 3.70 17.33
CA ARG A 542 3.98 4.05 17.37
C ARG A 542 4.31 5.01 18.53
N TRP A 543 3.38 5.90 18.91
CA TRP A 543 3.61 6.93 19.92
C TRP A 543 3.06 6.58 21.29
N LYS A 544 2.51 5.36 21.46
CA LYS A 544 1.96 4.91 22.74
C LYS A 544 3.03 4.95 23.83
N GLY A 545 2.76 5.70 24.91
CA GLY A 545 3.66 5.84 26.05
C GLY A 545 4.84 6.79 25.83
N ILE A 546 4.86 7.53 24.71
CA ILE A 546 5.89 8.56 24.43
C ILE A 546 5.37 9.93 24.84
N ARG A 547 6.08 10.59 25.74
CA ARG A 547 5.85 11.95 26.22
C ARG A 547 6.75 12.94 25.47
N ARG A 548 6.17 14.10 25.16
CA ARG A 548 6.87 15.27 24.62
C ARG A 548 6.73 16.44 25.58
N SER A 549 7.81 17.17 25.78
CA SER A 549 7.81 18.42 26.57
C SER A 549 7.50 19.66 25.72
N PHE A 550 7.10 19.46 24.47
CA PHE A 550 6.76 20.47 23.47
C PHE A 550 5.46 20.09 22.77
N THR A 551 4.88 21.04 22.03
CA THR A 551 3.58 20.88 21.38
C THR A 551 3.70 20.60 19.88
N ALA A 552 2.62 20.13 19.25
CA ALA A 552 2.52 20.04 17.80
C ALA A 552 2.64 21.41 17.12
N ALA A 553 2.18 22.47 17.79
CA ALA A 553 2.35 23.85 17.34
C ALA A 553 3.83 24.27 17.28
N ASP A 554 4.66 23.81 18.24
CA ASP A 554 6.11 24.03 18.20
C ASP A 554 6.75 23.33 17.01
N VAL A 555 6.36 22.08 16.74
CA VAL A 555 6.85 21.31 15.59
C VAL A 555 6.49 22.00 14.28
N TYR A 556 5.21 22.38 14.11
CA TYR A 556 4.77 23.12 12.92
C TYR A 556 5.55 24.43 12.73
N ARG A 557 5.75 25.18 13.81
CA ARG A 557 6.47 26.46 13.78
C ARG A 557 7.94 26.29 13.39
N LEU A 558 8.57 25.19 13.72
CA LEU A 558 10.01 24.95 13.52
C LEU A 558 10.35 24.18 12.23
N ARG A 559 9.37 23.62 11.52
CA ARG A 559 9.62 22.76 10.33
C ARG A 559 9.93 23.46 9.02
N GLY A 560 9.88 24.80 8.98
CA GLY A 560 10.03 25.55 7.74
C GLY A 560 8.83 25.38 6.78
N SER A 561 8.96 25.93 5.57
CA SER A 561 7.88 25.96 4.57
C SER A 561 7.91 24.80 3.56
N VAL A 562 9.05 24.10 3.46
CA VAL A 562 9.26 23.00 2.51
C VAL A 562 9.38 21.70 3.27
N LYS A 563 8.52 20.73 2.94
CA LYS A 563 8.63 19.37 3.49
C LYS A 563 9.66 18.59 2.69
N ILE A 564 10.83 18.36 3.29
CA ILE A 564 11.87 17.49 2.74
C ILE A 564 11.55 16.05 3.16
N GLU A 565 11.66 15.10 2.23
CA GLU A 565 11.41 13.68 2.49
C GLU A 565 12.72 12.97 2.82
N TYR A 566 12.73 12.20 3.91
CA TYR A 566 13.91 11.48 4.41
C TYR A 566 13.69 9.97 4.31
N THR A 567 13.59 9.46 3.08
CA THR A 567 13.14 8.10 2.76
C THR A 567 13.89 7.01 3.51
N LEU A 568 15.23 7.05 3.54
CA LEU A 568 16.04 6.01 4.19
C LEU A 568 15.82 5.98 5.71
N ALA A 569 15.77 7.14 6.35
CA ALA A 569 15.50 7.23 7.79
C ALA A 569 14.07 6.77 8.12
N ARG A 570 13.07 7.17 7.32
CA ARG A 570 11.67 6.74 7.52
C ARG A 570 11.52 5.22 7.39
N ASN A 571 12.01 4.66 6.29
CA ASN A 571 11.88 3.23 6.01
C ASN A 571 12.71 2.40 6.99
N GLY A 572 13.93 2.84 7.31
CA GLY A 572 14.78 2.22 8.31
C GLY A 572 14.14 2.23 9.70
N ALA A 573 13.61 3.37 10.16
CA ALA A 573 12.95 3.47 11.45
C ALA A 573 11.68 2.59 11.54
N ALA A 574 10.87 2.56 10.47
CA ALA A 574 9.69 1.71 10.40
C ALA A 574 10.07 0.22 10.45
N ARG A 575 11.07 -0.20 9.66
CA ARG A 575 11.59 -1.58 9.67
C ARG A 575 12.19 -1.96 11.02
N PHE A 576 12.96 -1.08 11.64
CA PHE A 576 13.53 -1.35 12.96
C PHE A 576 12.45 -1.48 14.03
N TRP A 577 11.45 -0.60 13.99
CA TRP A 577 10.30 -0.68 14.90
C TRP A 577 9.53 -1.99 14.73
N ASP A 578 9.30 -2.44 13.50
CA ASP A 578 8.68 -3.73 13.22
C ASP A 578 9.51 -4.89 13.79
N LEU A 579 10.82 -4.95 13.48
CA LEU A 579 11.73 -5.98 13.99
C LEU A 579 11.76 -6.05 15.52
N LEU A 580 11.70 -4.91 16.22
CA LEU A 580 11.67 -4.86 17.69
C LEU A 580 10.45 -5.55 18.30
N HIS A 581 9.35 -5.67 17.52
CA HIS A 581 8.10 -6.28 17.96
C HIS A 581 7.88 -7.69 17.39
N THR A 582 8.48 -8.00 16.23
CA THR A 582 8.28 -9.29 15.54
C THR A 582 9.37 -10.30 15.86
N GLU A 583 10.60 -9.87 16.15
CA GLU A 583 11.70 -10.77 16.51
C GLU A 583 11.77 -11.05 18.01
N ASP A 584 12.31 -12.21 18.39
CA ASP A 584 12.62 -12.52 19.79
C ASP A 584 13.61 -11.50 20.37
N PHE A 585 14.65 -11.18 19.59
CA PHE A 585 15.57 -10.06 19.77
C PHE A 585 16.35 -9.84 18.46
N ILE A 586 16.96 -8.67 18.31
CA ILE A 586 17.77 -8.30 17.15
C ILE A 586 19.25 -8.27 17.56
N PRO A 587 20.08 -9.23 17.12
CA PRO A 587 21.53 -9.15 17.26
C PRO A 587 22.14 -8.20 16.21
N ALA A 588 23.09 -7.37 16.62
CA ALA A 588 23.85 -6.49 15.74
C ALA A 588 25.34 -6.41 16.13
N LEU A 589 26.19 -6.06 15.17
CA LEU A 589 27.63 -5.89 15.38
C LEU A 589 28.03 -4.46 15.00
N GLY A 590 28.99 -3.90 15.74
CA GLY A 590 29.57 -2.59 15.43
C GLY A 590 30.25 -2.59 14.06
N ALA A 591 29.80 -1.73 13.14
CA ALA A 591 30.40 -1.48 11.83
C ALA A 591 30.96 -0.06 11.72
N LEU A 592 32.21 0.08 11.27
CA LEU A 592 32.87 1.36 11.01
C LEU A 592 33.14 1.62 9.52
N THR A 593 32.80 0.66 8.65
CA THR A 593 32.89 0.80 7.19
C THR A 593 31.63 0.26 6.51
N GLY A 594 31.39 0.69 5.27
CA GLY A 594 30.28 0.17 4.46
C GLY A 594 30.40 -1.33 4.19
N ASN A 595 31.60 -1.84 3.87
CA ASN A 595 31.80 -3.26 3.57
C ASN A 595 31.60 -4.14 4.81
N MET A 596 31.96 -3.69 6.01
CA MET A 596 31.60 -4.41 7.24
C MET A 596 30.09 -4.57 7.38
N ALA A 597 29.32 -3.50 7.12
CA ALA A 597 27.86 -3.57 7.19
C ALA A 597 27.28 -4.49 6.11
N LEU A 598 27.84 -4.47 4.89
CA LEU A 598 27.45 -5.40 3.83
C LEU A 598 27.67 -6.86 4.23
N GLN A 599 28.85 -7.18 4.77
CA GLN A 599 29.17 -8.54 5.22
C GLN A 599 28.26 -8.98 6.38
N GLN A 600 27.88 -8.07 7.27
CA GLN A 600 26.92 -8.36 8.35
C GLN A 600 25.53 -8.71 7.80
N VAL A 601 25.03 -7.99 6.80
CA VAL A 601 23.73 -8.28 6.17
C VAL A 601 23.78 -9.56 5.34
N GLU A 602 24.88 -9.78 4.61
CA GLU A 602 25.12 -11.00 3.83
C GLU A 602 25.17 -12.25 4.71
N ALA A 603 25.75 -12.14 5.91
CA ALA A 603 25.72 -13.18 6.93
C ALA A 603 24.35 -13.36 7.62
N GLY A 604 23.35 -12.54 7.28
CA GLY A 604 21.97 -12.66 7.76
C GLY A 604 21.58 -11.77 8.93
N LEU A 605 22.43 -10.83 9.38
CA LEU A 605 22.04 -9.87 10.40
C LEU A 605 21.00 -8.88 9.86
N LYS A 606 19.98 -8.59 10.67
CA LYS A 606 18.83 -7.76 10.27
C LYS A 606 18.99 -6.28 10.62
N ALA A 607 20.03 -5.89 11.34
CA ALA A 607 20.30 -4.51 11.74
C ALA A 607 21.81 -4.27 11.91
N ILE A 608 22.23 -3.01 11.80
CA ILE A 608 23.62 -2.57 11.98
C ILE A 608 23.71 -1.70 13.23
N TYR A 609 24.75 -1.93 14.04
CA TYR A 609 25.12 -0.99 15.09
C TYR A 609 26.31 -0.15 14.60
N LEU A 610 26.22 1.17 14.75
CA LEU A 610 27.30 2.09 14.41
C LEU A 610 27.80 2.73 15.71
N SER A 611 28.99 2.30 16.14
CA SER A 611 29.60 2.68 17.41
C SER A 611 30.36 4.01 17.33
N GLY A 612 30.09 4.94 18.24
CA GLY A 612 30.86 6.18 18.39
C GLY A 612 32.31 5.91 18.78
N TRP A 613 32.54 4.90 19.62
CA TRP A 613 33.89 4.43 19.96
C TRP A 613 34.69 4.03 18.72
N GLN A 614 34.10 3.24 17.81
CA GLN A 614 34.81 2.81 16.59
C GLN A 614 35.08 3.97 15.64
N VAL A 615 34.16 4.93 15.58
CA VAL A 615 34.36 6.17 14.83
C VAL A 615 35.51 6.98 15.42
N ALA A 616 35.55 7.15 16.75
CA ALA A 616 36.66 7.80 17.43
C ALA A 616 38.00 7.13 17.11
N ALA A 617 38.05 5.80 17.14
CA ALA A 617 39.27 5.05 16.91
C ALA A 617 39.77 5.10 15.47
N ASP A 618 38.89 4.99 14.46
CA ASP A 618 39.35 4.65 13.10
C ASP A 618 38.46 5.15 11.93
N ALA A 619 37.39 5.92 12.19
CA ALA A 619 36.48 6.34 11.11
C ALA A 619 35.94 7.77 11.26
N ASN A 620 36.63 8.63 12.00
CA ASN A 620 36.22 10.02 12.20
C ASN A 620 36.85 11.00 11.20
N LEU A 621 36.22 12.18 11.08
CA LEU A 621 36.62 13.20 10.11
C LEU A 621 37.84 14.03 10.51
N ALA A 622 38.34 13.92 11.75
CA ALA A 622 39.61 14.55 12.10
C ALA A 622 40.82 13.74 11.61
N GLY A 623 40.62 12.48 11.20
CA GLY A 623 41.69 11.61 10.69
C GLY A 623 42.68 11.15 11.76
N HIS A 624 42.38 11.37 13.04
CA HIS A 624 43.19 10.92 14.16
C HIS A 624 42.56 9.71 14.84
N MET A 625 43.41 8.82 15.38
CA MET A 625 42.98 7.77 16.29
C MET A 625 42.72 8.35 17.68
N TYR A 626 41.46 8.40 18.09
CA TYR A 626 41.05 8.92 19.40
C TYR A 626 40.55 7.82 20.33
N PRO A 627 40.74 7.99 21.65
CA PRO A 627 39.92 7.28 22.63
C PRO A 627 38.48 7.81 22.60
N ASP A 628 37.54 7.00 23.09
CA ASP A 628 36.11 7.33 23.21
C ASP A 628 35.85 8.37 24.32
N GLN A 629 36.06 9.64 23.96
CA GLN A 629 35.90 10.81 24.81
C GLN A 629 35.28 12.01 24.07
N SER A 630 34.46 11.78 23.03
CA SER A 630 33.85 12.84 22.22
C SER A 630 34.84 13.84 21.59
N LEU A 631 36.07 13.40 21.28
CA LEU A 631 37.12 14.27 20.70
C LEU A 631 36.93 14.54 19.21
N TYR A 632 36.17 13.69 18.52
CA TYR A 632 36.02 13.76 17.08
C TYR A 632 34.95 14.79 16.64
N PRO A 633 34.99 15.28 15.38
CA PRO A 633 33.98 16.21 14.87
C PRO A 633 32.57 15.61 14.92
N ILE A 634 31.60 16.37 15.43
CA ILE A 634 30.21 15.94 15.68
C ILE A 634 29.52 15.26 14.49
N ASP A 635 29.88 15.62 13.26
CA ASP A 635 29.33 15.08 12.01
C ASP A 635 29.99 13.77 11.55
N SER A 636 30.96 13.24 12.29
CA SER A 636 31.67 12.00 11.93
C SER A 636 30.75 10.78 11.88
N VAL A 637 29.94 10.55 12.93
CA VAL A 637 28.98 9.43 12.93
C VAL A 637 27.94 9.58 11.81
N PRO A 638 27.28 10.74 11.60
CA PRO A 638 26.42 10.96 10.44
C PRO A 638 27.08 10.63 9.09
N ASN A 639 28.35 10.98 8.90
CA ASN A 639 29.08 10.63 7.68
C ASN A 639 29.28 9.12 7.52
N VAL A 640 29.52 8.38 8.60
CA VAL A 640 29.59 6.91 8.55
C VAL A 640 28.22 6.28 8.32
N VAL A 641 27.12 6.82 8.89
CA VAL A 641 25.74 6.40 8.57
C VAL A 641 25.50 6.52 7.07
N LYS A 642 25.82 7.69 6.50
CA LYS A 642 25.67 7.95 5.06
C LYS A 642 26.51 6.97 4.23
N ARG A 643 27.75 6.72 4.62
CA ARG A 643 28.65 5.77 3.96
C ARG A 643 28.10 4.33 3.97
N ILE A 644 27.53 3.88 5.08
CA ILE A 644 26.90 2.55 5.19
C ILE A 644 25.69 2.47 4.26
N ASN A 645 24.81 3.48 4.28
CA ASN A 645 23.65 3.53 3.37
C ASN A 645 24.05 3.57 1.89
N GLN A 646 25.16 4.23 1.53
CA GLN A 646 25.69 4.22 0.17
C GLN A 646 26.24 2.84 -0.24
N ALA A 647 26.87 2.11 0.68
CA ALA A 647 27.28 0.74 0.43
C ALA A 647 26.08 -0.20 0.23
N PHE A 648 25.02 -0.06 1.05
CA PHE A 648 23.75 -0.75 0.83
C PHE A 648 23.12 -0.42 -0.51
N ALA A 649 23.10 0.84 -0.90
CA ALA A 649 22.60 1.25 -2.21
C ALA A 649 23.40 0.61 -3.36
N ARG A 650 24.72 0.52 -3.24
CA ARG A 650 25.56 -0.15 -4.24
C ARG A 650 25.23 -1.64 -4.34
N ALA A 651 25.12 -2.35 -3.21
CA ALA A 651 24.81 -3.78 -3.20
C ALA A 651 23.40 -4.06 -3.75
N ASP A 652 22.43 -3.21 -3.41
CA ASP A 652 21.06 -3.26 -3.95
C ASP A 652 21.03 -3.01 -5.47
N GLN A 653 21.79 -2.02 -5.95
CA GLN A 653 21.94 -1.75 -7.38
C GLN A 653 22.55 -2.93 -8.15
N ILE A 654 23.57 -3.58 -7.59
CA ILE A 654 24.17 -4.79 -8.17
C ILE A 654 23.13 -5.92 -8.21
N GLN A 655 22.47 -6.20 -7.09
CA GLN A 655 21.44 -7.22 -7.01
C GLN A 655 20.30 -6.98 -8.01
N HIS A 656 19.81 -5.74 -8.10
CA HIS A 656 18.73 -5.35 -9.01
C HIS A 656 19.14 -5.50 -10.47
N ALA A 657 20.34 -5.02 -10.83
CA ALA A 657 20.87 -5.13 -12.20
C ALA A 657 21.10 -6.58 -12.62
N GLU A 658 21.52 -7.46 -11.70
CA GLU A 658 21.72 -8.88 -11.98
C GLU A 658 20.42 -9.70 -12.00
N GLY A 659 19.29 -9.15 -11.52
CA GLY A 659 18.01 -9.85 -11.44
C GLY A 659 18.01 -11.06 -10.50
N LYS A 660 18.99 -11.15 -9.60
CA LYS A 660 19.15 -12.28 -8.67
C LYS A 660 18.45 -11.99 -7.33
N PRO A 661 17.90 -13.01 -6.65
CA PRO A 661 17.40 -12.85 -5.30
C PRO A 661 18.56 -12.56 -4.34
N GLY A 662 18.30 -11.79 -3.29
CA GLY A 662 19.26 -11.53 -2.22
C GLY A 662 18.61 -10.84 -1.02
N PRO A 663 19.39 -10.51 0.03
CA PRO A 663 18.85 -9.93 1.25
C PRO A 663 18.30 -8.52 0.99
N ASN A 664 17.45 -8.05 1.91
CA ASN A 664 17.06 -6.64 1.92
C ASN A 664 18.22 -5.80 2.48
N TRP A 665 19.04 -5.26 1.56
CA TRP A 665 20.28 -4.54 1.86
C TRP A 665 20.13 -3.36 2.80
N PHE A 666 19.03 -2.62 2.74
CA PHE A 666 18.79 -1.45 3.59
C PHE A 666 18.39 -1.86 5.02
N ALA A 667 19.31 -2.54 5.71
CA ALA A 667 19.17 -2.88 7.12
C ALA A 667 19.16 -1.61 7.99
N PRO A 668 18.29 -1.52 9.00
CA PRO A 668 18.25 -0.37 9.89
C PRO A 668 19.57 -0.16 10.62
N ILE A 669 20.05 1.09 10.60
CA ILE A 669 21.26 1.53 11.29
C ILE A 669 20.88 2.16 12.63
N VAL A 670 21.37 1.59 13.72
CA VAL A 670 21.30 2.14 15.07
C VAL A 670 22.61 2.85 15.38
N ALA A 671 22.57 4.18 15.43
CA ALA A 671 23.77 5.02 15.51
C ALA A 671 23.98 5.64 16.90
N ASP A 672 25.24 5.90 17.21
CA ASP A 672 25.71 6.49 18.46
C ASP A 672 25.75 8.02 18.39
N ALA A 673 24.97 8.71 19.23
CA ALA A 673 25.05 10.16 19.38
C ALA A 673 25.84 10.61 20.63
N GLU A 674 26.48 9.67 21.31
CA GLU A 674 27.23 9.86 22.55
C GLU A 674 26.41 10.68 23.56
N ALA A 675 27.04 11.70 24.16
CA ALA A 675 26.42 12.67 25.04
C ALA A 675 25.88 13.92 24.30
N GLY A 676 25.84 13.90 22.97
CA GLY A 676 25.32 14.98 22.12
C GLY A 676 26.29 16.13 21.82
N PHE A 677 27.60 15.97 22.09
CA PHE A 677 28.66 16.93 21.72
C PHE A 677 28.46 18.37 22.23
N GLY A 678 27.68 18.55 23.29
CA GLY A 678 27.40 19.86 23.87
C GLY A 678 26.07 19.87 24.60
N GLY A 679 25.32 20.96 24.41
CA GLY A 679 23.99 21.16 25.01
C GLY A 679 22.85 20.63 24.15
N ASN A 680 21.62 21.00 24.53
CA ASN A 680 20.40 20.54 23.85
C ASN A 680 20.33 20.91 22.35
N LEU A 681 20.94 22.04 21.94
CA LEU A 681 20.98 22.44 20.53
C LEU A 681 21.94 21.57 19.70
N ASN A 682 23.07 21.18 20.28
CA ASN A 682 23.98 20.22 19.63
C ASN A 682 23.29 18.86 19.45
N ALA A 683 22.53 18.41 20.46
CA ALA A 683 21.72 17.19 20.35
C ALA A 683 20.64 17.31 19.25
N TYR A 684 19.97 18.45 19.14
CA TYR A 684 18.98 18.69 18.08
C TYR A 684 19.61 18.63 16.67
N GLU A 685 20.72 19.33 16.45
CA GLU A 685 21.40 19.33 15.14
C GLU A 685 22.04 17.98 14.81
N LEU A 686 22.64 17.30 15.79
CA LEU A 686 23.16 15.94 15.59
C LEU A 686 22.05 14.98 15.17
N MET A 687 20.88 15.03 15.81
CA MET A 687 19.75 14.21 15.40
C MET A 687 19.30 14.52 13.97
N LYS A 688 19.29 15.80 13.55
CA LYS A 688 18.99 16.17 12.16
C LYS A 688 19.98 15.55 11.18
N MET A 689 21.28 15.68 11.46
CA MET A 689 22.33 15.07 10.62
C MET A 689 22.21 13.55 10.54
N MET A 690 21.85 12.87 11.65
CA MET A 690 21.59 11.43 11.65
C MET A 690 20.41 11.05 10.75
N ILE A 691 19.31 11.82 10.79
CA ILE A 691 18.14 11.59 9.95
C ILE A 691 18.45 11.85 8.47
N GLU A 692 19.14 12.94 8.16
CA GLU A 692 19.61 13.26 6.81
C GLU A 692 20.49 12.15 6.23
N ALA A 693 21.35 11.56 7.06
CA ALA A 693 22.20 10.45 6.68
C ALA A 693 21.46 9.10 6.54
N GLY A 694 20.22 9.00 7.04
CA GLY A 694 19.39 7.80 6.95
C GLY A 694 19.48 6.86 8.14
N ALA A 695 19.76 7.34 9.36
CA ALA A 695 19.73 6.52 10.56
C ALA A 695 18.30 6.07 10.91
N ALA A 696 18.14 4.82 11.32
CA ALA A 696 16.87 4.24 11.74
C ALA A 696 16.58 4.50 13.22
N ALA A 697 17.63 4.44 14.03
CA ALA A 697 17.58 4.67 15.46
C ALA A 697 18.84 5.39 15.94
N VAL A 698 18.73 6.15 17.02
CA VAL A 698 19.85 6.91 17.60
C VAL A 698 19.83 6.78 19.12
N HIS A 699 20.98 6.46 19.72
CA HIS A 699 21.10 6.39 21.17
C HIS A 699 21.81 7.59 21.79
N TRP A 700 21.36 7.98 22.98
CA TRP A 700 21.79 9.18 23.69
C TRP A 700 22.10 8.84 25.15
N GLU A 701 23.27 9.23 25.64
CA GLU A 701 23.71 8.93 27.01
C GLU A 701 23.69 10.15 27.94
N ASP A 702 23.48 9.89 29.24
CA ASP A 702 23.32 10.90 30.29
C ASP A 702 24.64 11.43 30.87
N GLN A 703 25.73 11.34 30.10
CA GLN A 703 27.03 11.89 30.46
C GLN A 703 27.16 13.38 30.09
N LEU A 704 28.09 14.06 30.77
CA LEU A 704 28.56 15.40 30.40
C LEU A 704 29.43 15.30 29.16
N ALA A 705 29.05 16.00 28.08
CA ALA A 705 29.74 15.90 26.79
C ALA A 705 31.24 16.25 26.85
N SER A 706 31.62 17.29 27.59
CA SER A 706 33.03 17.69 27.75
C SER A 706 33.88 16.70 28.55
N ALA A 707 33.24 15.75 29.24
CA ALA A 707 33.90 14.73 30.04
C ALA A 707 33.44 13.32 29.67
N LYS A 708 32.88 13.13 28.46
CA LYS A 708 32.35 11.85 28.00
C LYS A 708 33.42 10.76 28.06
N LYS A 709 33.01 9.54 28.40
CA LYS A 709 33.86 8.35 28.41
C LYS A 709 33.10 7.16 27.83
N CYS A 710 33.85 6.15 27.39
CA CYS A 710 33.32 4.80 27.20
C CYS A 710 32.63 4.31 28.47
N GLY A 711 31.53 3.55 28.33
CA GLY A 711 30.75 3.03 29.46
C GLY A 711 31.53 2.17 30.45
N HIS A 712 32.65 1.60 30.02
CA HIS A 712 33.53 0.76 30.83
C HIS A 712 34.81 1.48 31.31
N MET A 713 34.92 2.79 31.12
CA MET A 713 36.01 3.61 31.66
C MET A 713 35.59 4.30 32.96
N GLY A 714 36.56 4.55 33.85
CA GLY A 714 36.37 5.39 35.03
C GLY A 714 36.27 6.87 34.68
N GLY A 715 35.88 7.71 35.65
CA GLY A 715 35.80 9.16 35.48
C GLY A 715 34.57 9.67 34.72
N LYS A 716 33.53 8.84 34.57
CA LYS A 716 32.23 9.25 34.01
C LYS A 716 31.58 10.31 34.90
N VAL A 717 31.16 11.40 34.28
CA VAL A 717 30.43 12.49 34.92
C VAL A 717 29.03 12.55 34.32
N LEU A 718 27.99 12.33 35.13
CA LEU A 718 26.61 12.44 34.69
C LEU A 718 26.16 13.90 34.63
N VAL A 719 25.25 14.20 33.71
CA VAL A 719 24.41 15.39 33.81
C VAL A 719 23.20 15.13 34.72
N SER A 720 22.49 16.17 35.12
CA SER A 720 21.23 16.02 35.86
C SER A 720 20.22 15.19 35.07
N THR A 721 19.32 14.48 35.77
CA THR A 721 18.24 13.72 35.12
C THR A 721 17.38 14.62 34.23
N SER A 722 17.14 15.87 34.65
CA SER A 722 16.42 16.88 33.84
C SER A 722 17.13 17.21 32.54
N GLU A 723 18.45 17.40 32.54
CA GLU A 723 19.21 17.69 31.34
C GLU A 723 19.21 16.51 30.37
N ALA A 724 19.38 15.28 30.86
CA ALA A 724 19.28 14.07 30.04
C ALA A 724 17.90 13.96 29.36
N VAL A 725 16.81 14.22 30.10
CA VAL A 725 15.45 14.26 29.55
C VAL A 725 15.30 15.38 28.50
N GLN A 726 15.94 16.53 28.69
CA GLN A 726 15.92 17.61 27.70
C GLN A 726 16.65 17.21 26.41
N LYS A 727 17.79 16.50 26.49
CA LYS A 727 18.48 15.96 25.31
C LYS A 727 17.62 14.94 24.56
N LEU A 728 16.94 14.04 25.26
CA LEU A 728 15.99 13.10 24.64
C LEU A 728 14.82 13.83 23.96
N ASN A 729 14.30 14.89 24.58
CA ASN A 729 13.27 15.74 23.96
C ASN A 729 13.83 16.51 22.75
N ALA A 730 15.07 16.99 22.79
CA ALA A 730 15.70 17.67 21.65
C ALA A 730 15.83 16.73 20.45
N ALA A 731 16.27 15.49 20.67
CA ALA A 731 16.29 14.46 19.65
C ALA A 731 14.88 14.15 19.11
N ARG A 732 13.88 14.02 19.99
CA ARG A 732 12.49 13.77 19.55
C ARG A 732 11.94 14.94 18.75
N LEU A 733 12.21 16.18 19.16
CA LEU A 733 11.78 17.38 18.46
C LEU A 733 12.38 17.44 17.06
N ALA A 734 13.67 17.14 16.90
CA ALA A 734 14.31 17.07 15.58
C ALA A 734 13.62 16.03 14.68
N ALA A 735 13.36 14.83 15.20
CA ALA A 735 12.65 13.78 14.47
C ALA A 735 11.22 14.20 14.06
N ASP A 736 10.46 14.80 14.98
CA ASP A 736 9.11 15.28 14.70
C ASP A 736 9.10 16.43 13.69
N VAL A 737 10.06 17.37 13.77
CA VAL A 737 10.25 18.48 12.83
C VAL A 737 10.56 17.98 11.43
N MET A 738 11.40 16.96 11.31
CA MET A 738 11.74 16.32 10.03
C MET A 738 10.68 15.33 9.55
N GLY A 739 9.65 15.08 10.36
CA GLY A 739 8.53 14.20 10.01
C GLY A 739 8.93 12.72 9.87
N VAL A 740 9.89 12.25 10.68
CA VAL A 740 10.43 10.88 10.64
C VAL A 740 10.24 10.17 11.99
N PRO A 741 9.74 8.92 12.03
CA PRO A 741 9.46 8.23 13.29
C PRO A 741 10.69 7.56 13.92
N THR A 742 11.86 8.21 13.88
CA THR A 742 13.16 7.67 14.32
C THR A 742 13.07 7.09 15.73
N VAL A 743 13.67 5.91 15.92
CA VAL A 743 13.68 5.24 17.23
C VAL A 743 14.74 5.87 18.13
N ILE A 744 14.34 6.34 19.32
CA ILE A 744 15.23 6.95 20.30
C ILE A 744 15.55 5.95 21.41
N VAL A 745 16.84 5.71 21.63
CA VAL A 745 17.34 4.84 22.70
C VAL A 745 17.95 5.72 23.80
N ALA A 746 17.43 5.65 25.02
CA ALA A 746 18.01 6.33 26.17
C ALA A 746 19.00 5.42 26.89
N ARG A 747 20.26 5.83 26.94
CA ARG A 747 21.32 5.16 27.69
C ARG A 747 21.55 5.87 29.02
N THR A 748 21.70 5.10 30.10
CA THR A 748 22.21 5.60 31.37
C THR A 748 23.55 4.96 31.71
N ASP A 749 24.49 5.79 32.16
CA ASP A 749 25.80 5.39 32.64
C ASP A 749 25.91 5.36 34.17
N ALA A 750 24.80 5.65 34.87
CA ALA A 750 24.75 5.82 36.32
C ALA A 750 25.15 4.59 37.14
N ASN A 751 25.14 3.41 36.53
CA ASN A 751 25.60 2.19 37.19
C ASN A 751 27.09 2.28 37.54
N GLY A 752 27.92 2.77 36.61
CA GLY A 752 29.37 2.89 36.77
C GLY A 752 29.89 4.31 36.97
N ALA A 753 29.00 5.31 37.06
CA ALA A 753 29.39 6.71 37.25
C ALA A 753 29.38 7.10 38.74
N HIS A 754 30.43 7.81 39.16
CA HIS A 754 30.59 8.27 40.54
C HIS A 754 30.63 9.79 40.67
N LEU A 755 30.39 10.51 39.57
CA LEU A 755 30.38 11.97 39.52
C LEU A 755 29.12 12.46 38.80
N ILE A 756 28.58 13.60 39.24
CA ILE A 756 27.47 14.31 38.59
C ILE A 756 27.73 15.83 38.63
N THR A 757 27.29 16.56 37.60
CA THR A 757 27.56 18.00 37.46
C THR A 757 26.88 18.86 38.53
N THR A 758 25.70 18.48 38.99
CA THR A 758 24.85 19.30 39.87
C THR A 758 23.93 18.43 40.73
N ASP A 759 23.49 18.97 41.85
CA ASP A 759 22.50 18.39 42.77
C ASP A 759 21.09 19.01 42.63
N ILE A 760 20.86 19.78 41.56
CA ILE A 760 19.61 20.54 41.38
C ILE A 760 18.36 19.65 41.22
N ASP A 761 18.51 18.45 40.65
CA ASP A 761 17.40 17.55 40.38
C ASP A 761 17.07 16.69 41.60
N PRO A 762 15.84 16.78 42.17
CA PRO A 762 15.45 16.00 43.34
C PRO A 762 15.61 14.48 43.16
N ARG A 763 15.51 13.97 41.93
CA ARG A 763 15.64 12.52 41.63
C ARG A 763 17.06 12.02 41.83
N ASP A 764 18.05 12.89 41.67
CA ASP A 764 19.47 12.56 41.79
C ASP A 764 19.98 12.70 43.23
N LYS A 765 19.37 13.57 44.06
CA LYS A 765 19.84 13.92 45.42
C LYS A 765 20.11 12.72 46.32
N LYS A 766 19.26 11.68 46.28
CA LYS A 766 19.42 10.47 47.12
C LYS A 766 20.70 9.67 46.84
N PHE A 767 21.33 9.89 45.69
CA PHE A 767 22.57 9.24 45.30
C PHE A 767 23.81 10.10 45.53
N ILE A 768 23.64 11.40 45.79
CA ILE A 768 24.72 12.36 45.98
C ILE A 768 25.22 12.29 47.43
N THR A 769 26.53 12.31 47.61
CA THR A 769 27.18 12.17 48.92
C THR A 769 27.31 13.48 49.68
N GLY A 770 27.19 14.63 49.00
CA GLY A 770 27.44 15.97 49.52
C GLY A 770 28.88 16.46 49.32
N GLU A 771 29.82 15.57 49.00
CA GLU A 771 31.20 15.94 48.66
C GLU A 771 31.31 16.42 47.21
N ARG A 772 32.27 17.34 46.97
CA ARG A 772 32.63 17.81 45.64
C ARG A 772 34.10 17.53 45.31
N THR A 773 34.41 17.38 44.03
CA THR A 773 35.79 17.30 43.52
C THR A 773 36.40 18.68 43.31
N SER A 774 37.70 18.73 43.01
CA SER A 774 38.41 19.99 42.69
C SER A 774 37.87 20.69 41.44
N GLU A 775 37.37 19.94 40.47
CA GLU A 775 36.71 20.43 39.24
C GLU A 775 35.29 20.93 39.52
N GLY A 776 34.78 20.71 40.74
CA GLY A 776 33.47 21.14 41.18
C GLY A 776 32.34 20.14 40.92
N PHE A 777 32.61 18.90 40.48
CA PHE A 777 31.58 17.88 40.34
C PHE A 777 31.16 17.32 41.70
N PHE A 778 29.91 16.91 41.86
CA PHE A 778 29.44 16.22 43.05
C PHE A 778 29.78 14.73 42.97
N LYS A 779 30.26 14.16 44.08
CA LYS A 779 30.43 12.71 44.20
C LYS A 779 29.08 12.04 44.42
N MET A 780 28.82 10.96 43.68
CA MET A 780 27.62 10.13 43.82
C MET A 780 27.98 8.66 44.00
N LYS A 781 27.08 7.92 44.66
CA LYS A 781 27.26 6.47 44.92
C LYS A 781 27.24 5.63 43.64
N GLY A 782 26.44 6.02 42.65
CA GLY A 782 26.24 5.24 41.43
C GLY A 782 25.48 3.94 41.68
N GLY A 783 25.73 2.92 40.85
CA GLY A 783 25.18 1.58 40.98
C GLY A 783 23.81 1.39 40.32
N LEU A 784 23.35 0.13 40.33
CA LEU A 784 22.14 -0.28 39.62
C LEU A 784 20.89 0.49 40.06
N ASP A 785 20.74 0.82 41.34
CA ASP A 785 19.56 1.54 41.83
C ASP A 785 19.50 2.99 41.26
N ALA A 786 20.67 3.62 41.01
CA ALA A 786 20.75 4.90 40.32
C ALA A 786 20.38 4.77 38.84
N ALA A 787 20.88 3.71 38.18
CA ALA A 787 20.53 3.41 36.80
C ALA A 787 19.04 3.09 36.62
N ILE A 788 18.41 2.32 37.53
CA ILE A 788 16.97 2.04 37.53
C ILE A 788 16.19 3.35 37.67
N ALA A 789 16.54 4.19 38.65
CA ALA A 789 15.85 5.46 38.85
C ALA A 789 15.89 6.37 37.61
N ARG A 790 17.02 6.39 36.91
CA ARG A 790 17.18 7.15 35.66
C ARG A 790 16.48 6.49 34.48
N GLY A 791 16.57 5.17 34.32
CA GLY A 791 15.84 4.42 33.32
C GLY A 791 14.32 4.64 33.42
N LEU A 792 13.77 4.64 34.63
CA LEU A 792 12.37 5.00 34.89
C LEU A 792 12.05 6.44 34.50
N ALA A 793 12.95 7.38 34.77
CA ALA A 793 12.78 8.78 34.37
C ALA A 793 12.85 8.99 32.84
N TYR A 794 13.62 8.16 32.13
CA TYR A 794 13.82 8.26 30.68
C TYR A 794 12.78 7.48 29.87
N ALA A 795 12.20 6.41 30.43
CA ALA A 795 11.26 5.54 29.74
C ALA A 795 10.08 6.27 29.04
N PRO A 796 9.49 7.34 29.60
CA PRO A 796 8.46 8.10 28.89
C PRO A 796 8.97 8.88 27.67
N TYR A 797 10.26 9.19 27.59
CA TYR A 797 10.84 10.04 26.54
C TYR A 797 11.63 9.25 25.48
N ALA A 798 11.78 7.95 25.69
CA ALA A 798 12.52 7.06 24.81
C ALA A 798 11.69 5.84 24.40
N ASP A 799 11.99 5.34 23.21
CA ASP A 799 11.40 4.13 22.66
C ASP A 799 12.02 2.90 23.32
N VAL A 800 13.33 2.93 23.53
CA VAL A 800 14.14 1.85 24.11
C VAL A 800 15.00 2.41 25.25
N VAL A 801 15.19 1.64 26.32
CA VAL A 801 16.07 2.01 27.45
C VAL A 801 17.26 1.06 27.54
N TRP A 802 18.44 1.62 27.79
CA TRP A 802 19.71 0.90 27.92
C TRP A 802 20.41 1.32 29.22
N CYS A 803 20.78 0.35 30.05
CA CYS A 803 21.71 0.54 31.16
C CYS A 803 23.07 -0.04 30.79
N GLU A 804 24.13 0.76 30.89
CA GLU A 804 25.48 0.20 30.83
C GLU A 804 25.81 -0.56 32.11
N THR A 805 26.50 -1.69 31.95
CA THR A 805 26.89 -2.58 33.05
C THR A 805 28.40 -2.81 33.06
N ALA A 806 28.95 -3.13 34.23
CA ALA A 806 30.38 -3.38 34.39
C ALA A 806 30.78 -4.83 34.05
N HIS A 807 29.84 -5.77 34.14
CA HIS A 807 30.03 -7.19 33.89
C HIS A 807 28.85 -7.76 33.09
N PRO A 808 29.04 -8.86 32.34
CA PRO A 808 27.95 -9.57 31.68
C PRO A 808 27.17 -10.40 32.71
N ASP A 809 26.34 -9.75 33.52
CA ASP A 809 25.59 -10.35 34.62
C ASP A 809 24.08 -10.43 34.29
N VAL A 810 23.57 -11.67 34.19
CA VAL A 810 22.18 -11.95 33.83
C VAL A 810 21.20 -11.56 34.95
N ASP A 811 21.62 -11.65 36.21
CA ASP A 811 20.77 -11.32 37.36
C ASP A 811 20.67 -9.81 37.55
N GLU A 812 21.76 -9.08 37.32
CA GLU A 812 21.75 -7.61 37.25
C GLU A 812 20.81 -7.13 36.14
N ALA A 813 20.93 -7.71 34.94
CA ALA A 813 20.04 -7.41 33.80
C ALA A 813 18.57 -7.72 34.14
N ARG A 814 18.30 -8.85 34.79
CA ARG A 814 16.95 -9.24 35.23
C ARG A 814 16.37 -8.24 36.23
N LYS A 815 17.17 -7.79 37.21
CA LYS A 815 16.73 -6.81 38.21
C LYS A 815 16.42 -5.46 37.56
N PHE A 816 17.23 -5.00 36.61
CA PHE A 816 16.96 -3.78 35.84
C PHE A 816 15.68 -3.90 35.02
N ALA A 817 15.57 -4.95 34.20
CA ALA A 817 14.43 -5.17 33.32
C ALA A 817 13.12 -5.26 34.11
N LYS A 818 13.11 -6.02 35.22
CA LYS A 818 11.95 -6.13 36.10
C LYS A 818 11.53 -4.75 36.63
N ALA A 819 12.46 -3.97 37.15
CA ALA A 819 12.13 -2.65 37.71
C ALA A 819 11.55 -1.69 36.66
N ILE A 820 12.06 -1.72 35.42
CA ILE A 820 11.49 -0.92 34.32
C ILE A 820 10.09 -1.42 33.95
N HIS A 821 9.89 -2.74 33.84
CA HIS A 821 8.60 -3.33 33.43
C HIS A 821 7.52 -3.28 34.49
N ASP A 822 7.87 -3.24 35.77
CA ASP A 822 6.91 -3.05 36.86
C ASP A 822 6.17 -1.70 36.71
N GLU A 823 6.88 -0.65 36.26
CA GLU A 823 6.30 0.69 36.04
C GLU A 823 5.86 0.92 34.58
N PHE A 824 6.59 0.36 33.61
CA PHE A 824 6.34 0.49 32.17
C PHE A 824 6.29 -0.89 31.49
N PRO A 825 5.19 -1.66 31.66
CA PRO A 825 5.06 -2.99 31.08
C PRO A 825 5.30 -3.00 29.57
N GLY A 826 6.20 -3.88 29.11
CA GLY A 826 6.54 -4.02 27.70
C GLY A 826 7.47 -2.93 27.14
N LYS A 827 8.03 -2.03 27.98
CA LYS A 827 9.07 -1.09 27.53
C LYS A 827 10.25 -1.86 26.96
N LEU A 828 10.64 -1.52 25.73
CA LEU A 828 11.74 -2.17 25.03
C LEU A 828 13.08 -1.81 25.70
N LEU A 829 13.95 -2.80 25.81
CA LEU A 829 15.29 -2.62 26.39
C LEU A 829 16.37 -2.94 25.37
N ALA A 830 17.56 -2.37 25.59
CA ALA A 830 18.75 -2.69 24.81
C ALA A 830 19.93 -3.09 25.70
N TYR A 831 20.78 -3.99 25.19
CA TYR A 831 21.91 -4.53 25.93
C TYR A 831 23.19 -4.52 25.10
N ASN A 832 24.25 -3.94 25.66
CA ASN A 832 25.59 -3.96 25.10
C ASN A 832 26.32 -5.26 25.52
N CYS A 833 26.46 -6.18 24.57
CA CYS A 833 27.30 -7.37 24.70
C CYS A 833 28.77 -6.96 24.49
N SER A 834 29.31 -6.20 25.43
CA SER A 834 30.55 -5.45 25.26
C SER A 834 31.80 -6.33 25.12
N PRO A 835 32.70 -6.04 24.16
CA PRO A 835 34.05 -6.62 24.13
C PRO A 835 34.96 -6.17 25.27
N SER A 836 34.59 -5.10 25.99
CA SER A 836 35.33 -4.68 27.19
C SER A 836 35.19 -5.68 28.35
N PHE A 837 34.20 -6.60 28.26
CA PHE A 837 34.12 -7.73 29.18
C PHE A 837 35.14 -8.80 28.79
N ASN A 838 35.86 -9.32 29.79
CA ASN A 838 36.51 -10.61 29.61
C ASN A 838 35.47 -11.73 29.78
N TRP A 839 34.83 -12.13 28.68
CA TRP A 839 33.69 -13.05 28.69
C TRP A 839 33.98 -14.38 29.40
N LYS A 840 35.04 -15.10 29.01
CA LYS A 840 35.40 -16.40 29.62
C LYS A 840 35.90 -16.30 31.06
N LYS A 841 36.33 -15.12 31.50
CA LYS A 841 36.67 -14.89 32.91
C LYS A 841 35.41 -14.77 33.78
N ASN A 842 34.31 -14.28 33.22
CA ASN A 842 33.08 -14.00 33.97
C ASN A 842 32.03 -15.11 33.83
N LEU A 843 31.96 -15.78 32.68
CA LEU A 843 30.90 -16.73 32.35
C LEU A 843 31.47 -18.03 31.73
N ASP A 844 30.79 -19.15 31.98
CA ASP A 844 31.07 -20.43 31.31
C ASP A 844 30.50 -20.48 29.87
N ASP A 845 31.00 -21.42 29.06
CA ASP A 845 30.63 -21.52 27.64
C ASP A 845 29.13 -21.78 27.43
N LYS A 846 28.47 -22.49 28.35
CA LYS A 846 27.03 -22.77 28.26
C LYS A 846 26.23 -21.49 28.46
N THR A 847 26.61 -20.69 29.45
CA THR A 847 25.96 -19.42 29.79
C THR A 847 26.16 -18.41 28.67
N ILE A 848 27.38 -18.30 28.12
CA ILE A 848 27.69 -17.45 26.97
C ILE A 848 26.80 -17.82 25.76
N ALA A 849 26.67 -19.12 25.45
CA ALA A 849 25.86 -19.58 24.32
C ALA A 849 24.36 -19.26 24.45
N SER A 850 23.83 -19.19 25.68
CA SER A 850 22.43 -18.83 25.94
C SER A 850 22.20 -17.35 26.26
N PHE A 851 23.26 -16.56 26.45
CA PHE A 851 23.20 -15.24 27.07
C PHE A 851 22.19 -14.30 26.39
N GLN A 852 22.30 -14.14 25.07
CA GLN A 852 21.39 -13.25 24.31
C GLN A 852 19.93 -13.73 24.32
N LYS A 853 19.71 -15.05 24.30
CA LYS A 853 18.37 -15.64 24.35
C LYS A 853 17.71 -15.38 25.70
N GLU A 854 18.46 -15.49 26.79
CA GLU A 854 17.96 -15.16 28.14
C GLU A 854 17.64 -13.67 28.27
N LEU A 855 18.50 -12.78 27.75
CA LEU A 855 18.20 -11.35 27.69
C LEU A 855 16.94 -11.04 26.87
N GLY A 856 16.75 -11.70 25.72
CA GLY A 856 15.57 -11.51 24.87
C GLY A 856 14.25 -11.79 25.61
N LYS A 857 14.22 -12.83 26.45
CA LYS A 857 13.06 -13.17 27.31
C LYS A 857 12.73 -12.08 28.32
N MET A 858 13.70 -11.23 28.69
CA MET A 858 13.53 -10.12 29.64
C MET A 858 13.16 -8.80 28.94
N GLY A 859 12.93 -8.81 27.63
CA GLY A 859 12.57 -7.61 26.87
C GLY A 859 13.76 -6.80 26.32
N TYR A 860 14.99 -7.33 26.41
CA TYR A 860 16.15 -6.78 25.69
C TYR A 860 16.06 -7.13 24.21
N LYS A 861 15.28 -6.33 23.48
CA LYS A 861 14.93 -6.56 22.07
C LYS A 861 16.01 -6.11 21.09
N PHE A 862 16.92 -5.22 21.49
CA PHE A 862 18.09 -4.87 20.70
C PHE A 862 19.37 -5.21 21.45
N GLN A 863 20.20 -6.07 20.89
CA GLN A 863 21.42 -6.56 21.53
C GLN A 863 22.59 -6.44 20.58
N PHE A 864 23.68 -5.81 21.02
CA PHE A 864 24.75 -5.44 20.10
C PHE A 864 26.13 -5.59 20.72
N VAL A 865 27.10 -5.96 19.89
CA VAL A 865 28.53 -5.98 20.25
C VAL A 865 29.18 -4.72 19.71
N THR A 866 29.41 -3.74 20.59
CA THR A 866 29.85 -2.38 20.23
C THR A 866 31.13 -2.35 19.40
N LEU A 867 32.16 -3.09 19.82
CA LEU A 867 33.51 -3.00 19.24
C LEU A 867 33.84 -4.14 18.25
N ALA A 868 32.84 -4.87 17.76
CA ALA A 868 33.03 -6.05 16.90
C ALA A 868 33.90 -5.76 15.66
N GLY A 869 33.54 -4.75 14.87
CA GLY A 869 34.32 -4.31 13.68
C GLY A 869 35.77 -3.95 13.98
N PHE A 870 36.05 -3.22 15.06
CA PHE A 870 37.42 -2.90 15.47
C PHE A 870 38.25 -4.15 15.77
N HIS A 871 37.72 -5.07 16.58
CA HIS A 871 38.43 -6.31 16.92
C HIS A 871 38.62 -7.21 15.69
N ALA A 872 37.58 -7.34 14.86
CA ALA A 872 37.66 -8.14 13.63
C ALA A 872 38.71 -7.59 12.66
N LEU A 873 38.73 -6.28 12.42
CA LEU A 873 39.67 -5.62 11.52
C LEU A 873 41.12 -5.72 12.01
N ASN A 874 41.36 -5.39 13.28
CA ASN A 874 42.72 -5.38 13.82
C ASN A 874 43.30 -6.79 13.92
N TYR A 875 42.50 -7.76 14.38
CA TYR A 875 42.99 -9.12 14.56
C TYR A 875 43.28 -9.80 13.22
N SER A 876 42.37 -9.72 12.25
CA SER A 876 42.58 -10.37 10.94
C SER A 876 43.78 -9.78 10.21
N MET A 877 43.95 -8.45 10.24
CA MET A 877 45.11 -7.80 9.62
C MET A 877 46.41 -8.14 10.35
N PHE A 878 46.42 -8.16 11.69
CA PHE A 878 47.60 -8.56 12.47
C PHE A 878 48.00 -10.00 12.17
N GLU A 879 47.05 -10.93 12.17
CA GLU A 879 47.30 -12.35 11.91
C GLU A 879 47.87 -12.56 10.50
N LEU A 880 47.26 -11.93 9.49
CA LEU A 880 47.74 -11.98 8.11
C LEU A 880 49.15 -11.39 8.00
N ALA A 881 49.38 -10.18 8.53
CA ALA A 881 50.69 -9.52 8.47
C ALA A 881 51.77 -10.31 9.24
N HIS A 882 51.42 -10.90 10.38
CA HIS A 882 52.32 -11.72 11.18
C HIS A 882 52.81 -12.94 10.39
N LYS A 883 51.88 -13.68 9.78
CA LYS A 883 52.22 -14.84 8.92
C LYS A 883 52.91 -14.41 7.63
N TYR A 884 52.48 -13.32 7.00
CA TYR A 884 53.04 -12.82 5.74
C TYR A 884 54.50 -12.39 5.89
N LYS A 885 54.87 -11.80 7.03
CA LYS A 885 56.25 -11.43 7.35
C LYS A 885 57.21 -12.63 7.28
N ASP A 886 56.77 -13.81 7.73
CA ASP A 886 57.60 -15.01 7.82
C ASP A 886 57.44 -15.94 6.59
N GLU A 887 56.26 -15.96 5.96
CA GLU A 887 55.91 -16.93 4.91
C GLU A 887 55.59 -16.31 3.54
N GLY A 888 55.55 -14.98 3.45
CA GLY A 888 55.19 -14.24 2.24
C GLY A 888 53.86 -14.70 1.64
N MET A 889 53.85 -14.96 0.33
CA MET A 889 52.64 -15.32 -0.41
C MET A 889 51.96 -16.61 0.07
N ALA A 890 52.67 -17.52 0.76
CA ALA A 890 52.03 -18.71 1.31
C ALA A 890 50.99 -18.36 2.39
N ALA A 891 51.24 -17.31 3.19
CA ALA A 891 50.27 -16.82 4.16
C ALA A 891 49.04 -16.21 3.48
N TYR A 892 49.26 -15.36 2.46
CA TYR A 892 48.17 -14.70 1.74
C TYR A 892 47.33 -15.70 0.93
N SER A 893 47.97 -16.67 0.26
CA SER A 893 47.26 -17.72 -0.47
C SER A 893 46.37 -18.54 0.46
N ARG A 894 46.85 -18.94 1.65
CA ARG A 894 45.97 -19.63 2.61
C ARG A 894 44.82 -18.76 3.10
N PHE A 895 45.03 -17.47 3.29
CA PHE A 895 43.94 -16.54 3.60
C PHE A 895 42.91 -16.51 2.47
N GLN A 896 43.35 -16.38 1.21
CA GLN A 896 42.47 -16.42 0.04
C GLN A 896 41.70 -17.76 -0.08
N GLU A 897 42.33 -18.89 0.21
CA GLU A 897 41.66 -20.20 0.26
C GLU A 897 40.55 -20.23 1.32
N THR A 898 40.71 -19.52 2.44
CA THR A 898 39.61 -19.40 3.42
C THR A 898 38.44 -18.56 2.90
N GLU A 899 38.70 -17.58 2.03
CA GLU A 899 37.66 -16.81 1.35
C GLU A 899 36.88 -17.69 0.36
N PHE A 900 37.58 -18.44 -0.50
CA PHE A 900 36.95 -19.40 -1.42
C PHE A 900 36.11 -20.44 -0.68
N ALA A 901 36.62 -20.97 0.44
CA ALA A 901 35.86 -21.90 1.27
C ALA A 901 34.58 -21.28 1.85
N SER A 902 34.55 -19.96 2.04
CA SER A 902 33.41 -19.22 2.62
C SER A 902 32.33 -18.87 1.59
N GLU A 903 32.60 -18.96 0.29
CA GLU A 903 31.60 -18.72 -0.76
C GLU A 903 30.39 -19.65 -0.64
N LYS A 904 30.60 -20.89 -0.16
CA LYS A 904 29.53 -21.86 0.13
C LYS A 904 28.55 -21.40 1.20
N GLN A 905 28.94 -20.42 2.01
CA GLN A 905 28.13 -19.80 3.05
C GLN A 905 27.54 -18.46 2.61
N GLY A 906 27.78 -18.03 1.35
CA GLY A 906 27.27 -16.80 0.77
C GLY A 906 28.25 -15.63 0.73
N TYR A 907 29.52 -15.81 1.10
CA TYR A 907 30.56 -14.78 0.95
C TYR A 907 30.82 -14.50 -0.54
N ARG A 908 30.83 -13.22 -0.95
CA ARG A 908 30.99 -12.84 -2.37
C ARG A 908 32.18 -11.92 -2.68
N ALA A 909 32.94 -11.50 -1.67
CA ALA A 909 34.00 -10.51 -1.86
C ALA A 909 35.33 -11.10 -2.40
N THR A 910 35.41 -12.42 -2.62
CA THR A 910 36.47 -13.06 -3.42
C THR A 910 36.56 -12.45 -4.82
N ALA A 911 35.41 -12.36 -5.50
CA ALA A 911 35.21 -11.62 -6.75
C ALA A 911 35.07 -10.11 -6.45
N HIS A 912 36.17 -9.53 -5.99
CA HIS A 912 36.23 -8.18 -5.43
C HIS A 912 35.83 -7.07 -6.42
N GLN A 913 36.07 -7.22 -7.72
CA GLN A 913 35.65 -6.26 -8.75
C GLN A 913 34.13 -6.26 -8.89
N ARG A 914 33.51 -7.43 -9.07
CA ARG A 914 32.05 -7.57 -9.12
C ARG A 914 31.41 -7.12 -7.81
N PHE A 915 32.00 -7.48 -6.66
CA PHE A 915 31.51 -7.10 -5.33
C PHE A 915 31.42 -5.59 -5.13
N VAL A 916 32.40 -4.80 -5.59
CA VAL A 916 32.37 -3.33 -5.49
C VAL A 916 31.60 -2.65 -6.63
N GLY A 917 31.08 -3.44 -7.57
CA GLY A 917 30.15 -2.98 -8.60
C GLY A 917 30.78 -2.66 -9.96
N THR A 918 31.96 -3.20 -10.29
CA THR A 918 32.53 -3.05 -11.64
C THR A 918 31.53 -3.49 -12.71
N GLY A 919 30.84 -4.62 -12.52
CA GLY A 919 29.81 -5.07 -13.46
C GLY A 919 28.58 -4.17 -13.54
N TYR A 920 28.21 -3.51 -12.43
CA TYR A 920 27.17 -2.49 -12.47
C TYR A 920 27.61 -1.27 -13.28
N PHE A 921 28.85 -0.80 -13.10
CA PHE A 921 29.36 0.35 -13.84
C PHE A 921 29.59 0.05 -15.32
N ASP A 922 29.95 -1.18 -15.69
CA ASP A 922 29.97 -1.62 -17.08
C ASP A 922 28.59 -1.51 -17.73
N GLN A 923 27.53 -1.91 -17.01
CA GLN A 923 26.16 -1.75 -17.50
C GLN A 923 25.77 -0.27 -17.64
N VAL A 924 26.15 0.59 -16.69
CA VAL A 924 25.94 2.04 -16.78
C VAL A 924 26.68 2.63 -17.98
N ALA A 925 27.96 2.30 -18.16
CA ALA A 925 28.76 2.77 -19.28
C ALA A 925 28.20 2.28 -20.63
N THR A 926 27.73 1.04 -20.68
CA THR A 926 27.09 0.45 -21.86
C THR A 926 25.78 1.16 -22.18
N ALA A 927 24.97 1.48 -21.18
CA ALA A 927 23.73 2.23 -21.35
C ALA A 927 24.00 3.66 -21.86
N ILE A 928 25.02 4.34 -21.33
CA ILE A 928 25.44 5.68 -21.80
C ILE A 928 25.93 5.62 -23.26
N ALA A 929 26.67 4.57 -23.62
CA ALA A 929 27.21 4.37 -24.95
C ALA A 929 26.20 3.79 -25.96
N GLY A 930 24.93 3.60 -25.58
CA GLY A 930 23.91 3.03 -26.48
C GLY A 930 24.20 1.58 -26.92
N GLY A 931 24.96 0.83 -26.12
CA GLY A 931 25.36 -0.55 -26.43
C GLY A 931 26.77 -0.69 -27.04
N GLU A 932 27.41 0.41 -27.45
CA GLU A 932 28.72 0.38 -28.11
C GLU A 932 29.87 0.74 -27.15
N LEU A 933 30.21 -0.16 -26.23
CA LEU A 933 31.30 0.03 -25.27
C LEU A 933 32.50 -0.88 -25.57
N SER A 934 33.63 -0.27 -25.94
CA SER A 934 34.91 -1.00 -26.14
C SER A 934 35.79 -1.06 -24.88
N THR A 935 35.43 -0.32 -23.84
CA THR A 935 36.21 -0.16 -22.60
C THR A 935 35.49 -0.73 -21.38
N ALA A 936 34.72 -1.80 -21.57
CA ALA A 936 34.12 -2.54 -20.44
C ALA A 936 35.24 -3.12 -19.55
N ALA A 937 35.09 -3.01 -18.24
CA ALA A 937 36.13 -3.29 -17.27
C ALA A 937 36.17 -4.77 -16.81
N LEU A 938 35.03 -5.46 -16.76
CA LEU A 938 35.00 -6.88 -16.40
C LEU A 938 35.42 -7.80 -17.55
N LYS A 939 35.06 -7.46 -18.79
CA LYS A 939 35.35 -8.29 -19.96
C LYS A 939 36.86 -8.34 -20.21
N GLY A 940 37.44 -9.54 -20.17
CA GLY A 940 38.89 -9.74 -20.28
C GLY A 940 39.67 -9.38 -19.00
N SER A 941 38.99 -9.24 -17.86
CA SER A 941 39.64 -9.06 -16.56
C SER A 941 40.15 -10.39 -16.01
N THR A 942 41.17 -10.35 -15.16
CA THR A 942 41.66 -11.52 -14.43
C THR A 942 40.59 -12.13 -13.52
N GLU A 943 39.62 -11.34 -13.07
CA GLU A 943 38.48 -11.84 -12.29
C GLU A 943 37.56 -12.73 -13.14
N GLU A 944 37.21 -12.31 -14.36
CA GLU A 944 36.41 -13.13 -15.28
C GLU A 944 37.14 -14.43 -15.66
N GLU A 945 38.46 -14.38 -15.89
CA GLU A 945 39.24 -15.56 -16.31
C GLU A 945 39.53 -16.54 -15.17
N GLN A 946 39.78 -16.06 -13.95
CA GLN A 946 40.34 -16.89 -12.86
C GLN A 946 39.36 -17.16 -11.71
N PHE A 947 38.21 -16.47 -11.64
CA PHE A 947 37.26 -16.58 -10.52
C PHE A 947 35.87 -17.09 -10.93
N ASP A 948 35.45 -17.00 -12.21
CA ASP A 948 34.15 -17.50 -12.68
C ASP A 948 34.13 -19.04 -12.89
N ASP A 949 35.28 -19.74 -12.81
CA ASP A 949 35.43 -21.19 -13.14
C ASP A 949 35.31 -22.16 -11.95
N HIS A 950 35.01 -21.67 -10.74
CA HIS A 950 34.94 -22.52 -9.53
C HIS A 950 33.60 -23.23 -9.31
N GLY A 951 32.78 -23.40 -10.37
CA GLY A 951 31.41 -23.91 -10.28
C GLY A 951 30.97 -24.93 -11.34
N ALA A 952 31.86 -25.66 -12.00
CA ALA A 952 31.47 -26.86 -12.76
C ALA A 952 32.56 -27.96 -12.72
N PRO A 953 32.28 -29.17 -12.21
CA PRO A 953 33.20 -30.28 -12.37
C PRO A 953 33.15 -30.73 -13.83
N GLY A 954 34.12 -30.27 -14.62
CA GLY A 954 34.42 -30.86 -15.92
C GLY A 954 34.64 -29.84 -17.01
N LYS A 955 35.90 -29.46 -17.21
CA LYS A 955 36.59 -29.55 -18.51
C LYS A 955 38.09 -29.40 -18.29
N LYS A 956 38.78 -30.54 -18.26
CA LYS A 956 40.16 -30.59 -18.74
C LYS A 956 40.10 -30.28 -20.24
N HIS A 957 40.88 -29.31 -20.69
CA HIS A 957 41.90 -29.54 -21.70
C HIS A 957 42.97 -28.45 -21.66
#